data_AF-A0A0C1RYJ6-F1
#
_entry.id   AF-A0A0C1RYJ6-F1
#
_cell.length_a   1.000
_cell.length_b   1.000
_cell.length_c   1.000
_cell.angle_alpha   90.00
_cell.angle_beta   90.00
_cell.angle_gamma   90.00
#
_symmetry.space_group_name_H-M   'P 1'
#
loop_
_entity.id
_entity.type
_entity.pdbx_description
1 polymer ?
#
loop_
_entity_poly.entity_id
_entity_poly.type
_entity_poly.pdbx_seq_one_letter_code
_entity_poly.pdbx_strand_id
1 'polypeptide(L)'
;IETLNLQAAQKAKKSTAYTSASSYLKTAIGLLPDYCWASHYELTYSIYKEALECEYLNLNFSDAEKIFDIVVKNVKSNIDKANVHTLMIVLYTTQGNYEAALKVGLDGMKMVGYKTPSNPSDVRLGWELLKLRLQFGRRKIENLIDMQYIPEPKNLTHMEELAAEYMRLHPSKSFVDPTLELWEKLSYAYLAIHTGTVAFYYNPNLFAYIVITGVDRLLDFDVNFEYSPFAYIAMASIVGSSLGFYQHGYRFGLAALKLNEKIADKKNRCKIEFSFPMFIQHWNKHARYDLDYFRNAYKNGIENGDLIFSGHSVNLIGMTRIMLGDNIDDILEEYGKYKDFQLGGKDPFIARNYMENTRMCLCLKGLTESRGSLNGDGFNEEEQTNYYKSENNMLGAFYFSLVRLRINYLFGEYSKCRNLVSDLQRIVRKKTALGNLHIPEFYLYYSLTLTASYAEADSLRKAKYLIYLQANQLKMLKWAKSCPENFRHKYDLVAAEMMRIRGRFQEAQKHYHAAIEGAMVNGYRQEEAIACERLALLYLDSSCKDEAGFFMQKAHKSYLSWGASEKAKELEEKYASLIPREQKQQTTGTITVSGASGSLTLSGATENTSSTQILDLSTAMKVSQIISSEIMLDRLLQKIMNVSITNAGAQRGYLILESDDELTIEASEDIDKNESMVMQSMPLKDCSEICRSIVNYVYHSGEDIVLGNALKEGLFTSDTYIMRVQCKSILCTPIMSKGKLSGILYMENNLSENAFTPERLEILRSFSVQAAISIENARLFELATTDGMTKLYVHRYFQLLLDQEIKRSRRHNKKFSLIMMDIDNFKSFNDTYGHQLGDKVLKDVAVAAKRISRSEDITARYGGEEFVMILPETDSPQAMIVAEKIRASVAETEIPHESQKLHVTISLGVSTFPEHADEKEALIHAADEALYASKHRGKNCVSLFEKKSATVEN
;
A
#
# COMPACT_ATOMS: atom_id res chain seq x y z
N ILE A 1 -24.76 15.43 54.16
CA ILE A 1 -24.29 14.01 54.22
C ILE A 1 -24.39 13.36 52.84
N GLU A 2 -25.42 13.72 52.08
CA GLU A 2 -25.72 13.42 50.69
C GLU A 2 -24.51 13.71 49.76
N THR A 3 -23.90 14.90 49.87
CA THR A 3 -22.72 15.29 49.08
C THR A 3 -21.50 14.41 49.36
N LEU A 4 -21.29 14.01 50.62
CA LEU A 4 -20.18 13.13 51.00
C LEU A 4 -20.39 11.71 50.46
N ASN A 5 -21.64 11.22 50.46
CA ASN A 5 -21.98 9.94 49.84
C ASN A 5 -21.81 9.98 48.31
N LEU A 6 -22.18 11.08 47.64
CA LEU A 6 -21.92 11.25 46.21
C LEU A 6 -20.42 11.22 45.90
N GLN A 7 -19.60 11.93 46.68
CA GLN A 7 -18.14 11.91 46.51
C GLN A 7 -17.54 10.51 46.77
N ALA A 8 -18.02 9.82 47.81
CA ALA A 8 -17.61 8.45 48.11
C ALA A 8 -18.00 7.49 46.98
N ALA A 9 -19.20 7.64 46.42
CA ALA A 9 -19.66 6.86 45.27
C ALA A 9 -18.81 7.11 44.02
N GLN A 10 -18.54 8.37 43.68
CA GLN A 10 -17.68 8.73 42.54
C GLN A 10 -16.26 8.17 42.70
N LYS A 11 -15.72 8.18 43.92
CA LYS A 11 -14.42 7.58 44.22
C LYS A 11 -14.45 6.06 44.09
N ALA A 12 -15.48 5.40 44.63
CA ALA A 12 -15.66 3.95 44.50
C ALA A 12 -15.85 3.52 43.03
N LYS A 13 -16.62 4.27 42.24
CA LYS A 13 -16.81 4.05 40.80
C LYS A 13 -15.50 4.14 40.03
N LYS A 14 -14.67 5.15 40.31
CA LYS A 14 -13.33 5.29 39.70
C LYS A 14 -12.40 4.11 40.02
N SER A 15 -12.59 3.45 41.15
CA SER A 15 -11.87 2.22 41.53
C SER A 15 -12.58 0.94 41.08
N THR A 16 -13.57 1.03 40.17
CA THR A 16 -14.37 -0.10 39.65
C THR A 16 -15.20 -0.85 40.70
N ALA A 17 -15.35 -0.29 41.91
CA ALA A 17 -16.15 -0.85 43.00
C ALA A 17 -17.62 -0.43 42.86
N TYR A 18 -18.28 -0.87 41.78
CA TYR A 18 -19.63 -0.42 41.39
C TYR A 18 -20.71 -0.79 42.41
N THR A 19 -20.57 -1.91 43.11
CA THR A 19 -21.50 -2.33 44.17
C THR A 19 -21.41 -1.40 45.38
N SER A 20 -20.19 -1.03 45.79
CA SER A 20 -19.99 -0.05 46.87
C SER A 20 -20.47 1.34 46.45
N ALA A 21 -20.22 1.76 45.21
CA ALA A 21 -20.72 3.02 44.66
C ALA A 21 -22.26 3.07 44.69
N SER A 22 -22.93 2.01 44.23
CA SER A 22 -24.39 1.85 44.31
C SER A 22 -24.91 1.95 45.75
N SER A 23 -24.24 1.34 46.72
CA SER A 23 -24.63 1.42 48.14
C SER A 23 -24.58 2.85 48.69
N TYR A 24 -23.51 3.59 48.39
CA TYR A 24 -23.41 5.01 48.77
C TYR A 24 -24.49 5.86 48.08
N LEU A 25 -24.79 5.59 46.81
CA LEU A 25 -25.81 6.32 46.05
C LEU A 25 -27.23 6.04 46.56
N LYS A 26 -27.55 4.78 46.89
CA LYS A 26 -28.83 4.41 47.52
C LYS A 26 -29.01 5.10 48.88
N THR A 27 -27.94 5.19 49.66
CA THR A 27 -27.93 5.93 50.94
C THR A 27 -28.14 7.42 50.69
N ALA A 28 -27.47 8.01 49.69
CA ALA A 28 -27.66 9.40 49.32
C ALA A 28 -29.11 9.69 48.88
N ILE A 29 -29.71 8.82 48.05
CA ILE A 29 -31.10 8.93 47.60
C ILE A 29 -32.07 8.86 48.79
N GLY A 30 -31.85 7.95 49.75
CA GLY A 30 -32.70 7.84 50.94
C GLY A 30 -32.64 9.02 51.91
N LEU A 31 -31.62 9.88 51.78
CA LEU A 31 -31.45 11.10 52.58
C LEU A 31 -32.00 12.36 51.88
N LEU A 32 -32.38 12.27 50.60
CA LEU A 32 -32.95 13.41 49.88
C LEU A 32 -34.38 13.70 50.36
N PRO A 33 -34.75 14.98 50.59
CA PRO A 33 -36.11 15.35 50.96
C PRO A 33 -37.09 15.17 49.78
N ASP A 34 -38.39 15.06 50.06
CA ASP A 34 -39.44 14.87 49.02
C ASP A 34 -39.47 15.98 47.96
N TYR A 35 -39.02 17.19 48.30
CA TYR A 35 -38.92 18.36 47.42
C TYR A 35 -37.50 18.59 46.86
N CYS A 36 -36.67 17.54 46.82
CA CYS A 36 -35.26 17.62 46.40
C CYS A 36 -35.08 18.11 44.96
N TRP A 37 -35.91 17.66 44.01
CA TRP A 37 -35.89 18.13 42.61
C TRP A 37 -36.21 19.63 42.47
N ALA A 38 -36.98 20.20 43.40
CA ALA A 38 -37.29 21.63 43.40
C ALA A 38 -36.16 22.46 44.04
N SER A 39 -35.69 22.05 45.22
CA SER A 39 -34.80 22.84 46.11
C SER A 39 -33.30 22.58 45.94
N HIS A 40 -32.89 21.36 45.55
CA HIS A 40 -31.49 20.91 45.47
C HIS A 40 -31.20 20.22 44.13
N TYR A 41 -31.77 20.75 43.05
CA TYR A 41 -31.80 20.15 41.72
C TYR A 41 -30.45 19.60 41.24
N GLU A 42 -29.38 20.40 41.28
CA GLU A 42 -28.04 20.00 40.81
C GLU A 42 -27.49 18.76 41.54
N LEU A 43 -27.62 18.75 42.87
CA LEU A 43 -27.16 17.64 43.69
C LEU A 43 -28.01 16.39 43.45
N THR A 44 -29.34 16.55 43.40
CA THR A 44 -30.27 15.45 43.12
C THR A 44 -30.01 14.84 41.74
N TYR A 45 -29.91 15.66 40.70
CA TYR A 45 -29.61 15.23 39.35
C TYR A 45 -28.28 14.46 39.28
N SER A 46 -27.22 14.97 39.91
CA SER A 46 -25.93 14.28 39.93
C SER A 46 -26.00 12.93 40.65
N ILE A 47 -26.72 12.82 41.78
CA ILE A 47 -26.88 11.55 42.51
C ILE A 47 -27.63 10.53 41.65
N TYR A 48 -28.77 10.89 41.08
CA TYR A 48 -29.57 9.95 40.29
C TYR A 48 -28.87 9.56 38.97
N LYS A 49 -28.15 10.48 38.31
CA LYS A 49 -27.35 10.17 37.12
C LYS A 49 -26.23 9.16 37.41
N GLU A 50 -25.51 9.34 38.52
CA GLU A 50 -24.48 8.40 38.97
C GLU A 50 -25.10 7.05 39.37
N ALA A 51 -26.27 7.06 40.02
CA ALA A 51 -26.99 5.84 40.40
C ALA A 51 -27.43 5.04 39.17
N LEU A 52 -27.93 5.72 38.15
CA LEU A 52 -28.31 5.11 36.87
C LEU A 52 -27.15 4.34 36.26
N GLU A 53 -25.99 4.99 36.13
CA GLU A 53 -24.79 4.39 35.56
C GLU A 53 -24.28 3.22 36.43
N CYS A 54 -24.26 3.36 37.76
CA CYS A 54 -23.80 2.31 38.66
C CYS A 54 -24.72 1.08 38.71
N GLU A 55 -26.05 1.25 38.73
CA GLU A 55 -26.97 0.09 38.66
C GLU A 55 -26.82 -0.65 37.34
N TYR A 56 -26.65 0.09 36.24
CA TYR A 56 -26.38 -0.52 34.95
C TYR A 56 -25.07 -1.31 34.94
N LEU A 57 -23.98 -0.73 35.45
CA LEU A 57 -22.67 -1.40 35.52
C LEU A 57 -22.68 -2.63 36.45
N ASN A 58 -23.59 -2.68 37.43
CA ASN A 58 -23.87 -3.86 38.25
C ASN A 58 -24.81 -4.88 37.58
N LEU A 59 -25.20 -4.67 36.32
CA LEU A 59 -26.16 -5.49 35.55
C LEU A 59 -27.60 -5.49 36.11
N ASN A 60 -27.94 -4.51 36.96
CA ASN A 60 -29.28 -4.32 37.52
C ASN A 60 -30.16 -3.49 36.57
N PHE A 61 -30.40 -4.00 35.36
CA PHE A 61 -31.02 -3.23 34.27
C PHE A 61 -32.40 -2.68 34.61
N SER A 62 -33.24 -3.45 35.30
CA SER A 62 -34.59 -3.00 35.70
C SER A 62 -34.54 -1.80 36.66
N ASP A 63 -33.57 -1.76 37.57
CA ASP A 63 -33.46 -0.64 38.50
C ASP A 63 -32.84 0.59 37.83
N ALA A 64 -31.90 0.39 36.90
CA ALA A 64 -31.41 1.46 36.03
C ALA A 64 -32.56 2.09 35.22
N GLU A 65 -33.43 1.29 34.58
CA GLU A 65 -34.59 1.80 33.82
C GLU A 65 -35.58 2.59 34.70
N LYS A 66 -35.87 2.11 35.93
CA LYS A 66 -36.70 2.87 36.88
C LYS A 66 -36.07 4.21 37.26
N ILE A 67 -34.76 4.23 37.52
CA ILE A 67 -34.02 5.45 37.82
C ILE A 67 -34.07 6.41 36.62
N PHE A 68 -33.90 5.89 35.40
CA PHE A 68 -34.01 6.68 34.17
C PHE A 68 -35.38 7.37 34.06
N ASP A 69 -36.47 6.63 34.24
CA ASP A 69 -37.82 7.19 34.18
C ASP A 69 -38.06 8.28 35.25
N ILE A 70 -37.54 8.06 36.46
CA ILE A 70 -37.58 9.07 37.55
C ILE A 70 -36.83 10.32 37.12
N VAL A 71 -35.61 10.17 36.60
CA VAL A 71 -34.79 11.31 36.18
C VAL A 71 -35.53 12.07 35.08
N VAL A 72 -35.85 11.43 33.95
CA VAL A 72 -36.47 12.04 32.76
C VAL A 72 -37.74 12.84 33.11
N LYS A 73 -38.56 12.33 34.04
CA LYS A 73 -39.79 13.00 34.49
C LYS A 73 -39.53 14.28 35.30
N ASN A 74 -38.41 14.37 36.03
CA ASN A 74 -38.12 15.47 36.96
C ASN A 74 -37.09 16.48 36.44
N VAL A 75 -36.39 16.18 35.34
CA VAL A 75 -35.40 17.09 34.77
C VAL A 75 -36.03 18.40 34.30
N LYS A 76 -35.43 19.54 34.69
CA LYS A 76 -35.94 20.88 34.35
C LYS A 76 -35.51 21.37 32.97
N SER A 77 -34.45 20.78 32.41
CA SER A 77 -33.73 21.32 31.26
C SER A 77 -33.62 20.31 30.11
N ASN A 78 -33.66 20.80 28.85
CA ASN A 78 -33.58 19.92 27.67
C ASN A 78 -32.21 19.24 27.52
N ILE A 79 -31.12 19.89 27.96
CA ILE A 79 -29.77 19.30 27.89
C ILE A 79 -29.56 18.20 28.90
N ASP A 80 -30.09 18.35 30.12
CA ASP A 80 -30.01 17.30 31.12
C ASP A 80 -30.84 16.08 30.69
N LYS A 81 -32.00 16.29 30.05
CA LYS A 81 -32.75 15.21 29.40
C LYS A 81 -31.93 14.56 28.30
N ALA A 82 -31.35 15.35 27.39
CA ALA A 82 -30.51 14.84 26.32
C ALA A 82 -29.30 14.05 26.84
N ASN A 83 -28.68 14.50 27.93
CA ASN A 83 -27.56 13.84 28.59
C ASN A 83 -27.94 12.48 29.19
N VAL A 84 -29.10 12.40 29.85
CA VAL A 84 -29.60 11.16 30.45
C VAL A 84 -30.06 10.17 29.38
N HIS A 85 -30.73 10.64 28.33
CA HIS A 85 -31.04 9.83 27.15
C HIS A 85 -29.77 9.33 26.45
N THR A 86 -28.75 10.19 26.28
CA THR A 86 -27.45 9.83 25.72
C THR A 86 -26.76 8.76 26.56
N LEU A 87 -26.77 8.90 27.88
CA LEU A 87 -26.25 7.88 28.79
C LEU A 87 -26.96 6.54 28.55
N MET A 88 -28.30 6.53 28.51
CA MET A 88 -29.05 5.29 28.22
C MET A 88 -28.78 4.72 26.83
N ILE A 89 -28.63 5.54 25.80
CA ILE A 89 -28.23 5.08 24.46
C ILE A 89 -26.89 4.34 24.56
N VAL A 90 -25.89 4.94 25.21
CA VAL A 90 -24.56 4.34 25.38
C VAL A 90 -24.66 3.03 26.16
N LEU A 91 -25.40 3.03 27.27
CA LEU A 91 -25.59 1.84 28.10
C LEU A 91 -26.23 0.71 27.26
N TYR A 92 -27.41 0.90 26.66
CA TYR A 92 -28.02 -0.14 25.81
C TYR A 92 -27.13 -0.58 24.64
N THR A 93 -26.37 0.34 24.04
CA THR A 93 -25.42 0.02 22.98
C THR A 93 -24.32 -0.93 23.48
N THR A 94 -23.79 -0.71 24.69
CA THR A 94 -22.80 -1.63 25.29
C THR A 94 -23.38 -3.02 25.60
N GLN A 95 -24.70 -3.16 25.70
CA GLN A 95 -25.39 -4.46 25.81
C GLN A 95 -25.61 -5.16 24.46
N GLY A 96 -25.38 -4.46 23.35
CA GLY A 96 -25.82 -4.88 22.02
C GLY A 96 -27.32 -4.71 21.75
N ASN A 97 -28.07 -4.04 22.64
CA ASN A 97 -29.51 -3.79 22.45
C ASN A 97 -29.75 -2.50 21.64
N TYR A 98 -29.43 -2.57 20.34
CA TYR A 98 -29.54 -1.42 19.43
C TYR A 98 -30.98 -0.93 19.24
N GLU A 99 -31.97 -1.81 19.36
CA GLU A 99 -33.39 -1.43 19.20
C GLU A 99 -33.86 -0.54 20.36
N ALA A 100 -33.58 -0.94 21.61
CA ALA A 100 -33.89 -0.12 22.78
C ALA A 100 -33.11 1.21 22.75
N ALA A 101 -31.81 1.16 22.40
CA ALA A 101 -30.98 2.35 22.23
C ALA A 101 -31.58 3.32 21.19
N LEU A 102 -32.03 2.80 20.04
CA LEU A 102 -32.62 3.62 18.98
C LEU A 102 -33.93 4.26 19.44
N LYS A 103 -34.80 3.50 20.13
CA LYS A 103 -36.06 4.00 20.65
C LYS A 103 -35.84 5.15 21.64
N VAL A 104 -34.95 4.96 22.61
CA VAL A 104 -34.60 6.01 23.59
C VAL A 104 -34.04 7.26 22.91
N GLY A 105 -33.23 7.08 21.85
CA GLY A 105 -32.68 8.21 21.11
C GLY A 105 -33.71 8.98 20.29
N LEU A 106 -34.61 8.28 19.60
CA LEU A 106 -35.71 8.91 18.85
C LEU A 106 -36.70 9.62 19.77
N ASP A 107 -37.00 9.02 20.93
CA ASP A 107 -37.83 9.66 21.97
C ASP A 107 -37.15 10.92 22.51
N GLY A 108 -35.84 10.86 22.79
CA GLY A 108 -35.05 12.03 23.19
C GLY A 108 -35.08 13.15 22.15
N MET A 109 -34.90 12.83 20.86
CA MET A 109 -34.98 13.82 19.76
C MET A 109 -36.36 14.48 19.68
N LYS A 110 -37.42 13.70 19.84
CA LYS A 110 -38.80 14.20 19.83
C LYS A 110 -39.06 15.16 20.99
N MET A 111 -38.47 14.89 22.16
CA MET A 111 -38.61 15.74 23.35
C MET A 111 -37.95 17.11 23.16
N VAL A 112 -36.81 17.18 22.47
CA VAL A 112 -36.12 18.45 22.16
C VAL A 112 -36.69 19.17 20.92
N GLY A 113 -37.89 18.78 20.47
CA GLY A 113 -38.64 19.47 19.40
C GLY A 113 -38.44 18.91 17.99
N TYR A 114 -37.62 17.86 17.81
CA TYR A 114 -37.28 17.34 16.47
C TYR A 114 -38.00 16.01 16.18
N LYS A 115 -38.95 16.06 15.25
CA LYS A 115 -39.65 14.86 14.76
C LYS A 115 -38.81 14.16 13.69
N THR A 116 -38.07 13.13 14.10
CA THR A 116 -37.33 12.26 13.20
C THR A 116 -38.25 11.16 12.66
N PRO A 117 -38.36 10.96 11.33
CA PRO A 117 -39.12 9.86 10.77
C PRO A 117 -38.44 8.52 11.09
N SER A 118 -39.23 7.51 11.47
CA SER A 118 -38.70 6.18 11.85
C SER A 118 -38.10 5.41 10.66
N ASN A 119 -38.57 5.66 9.44
CA ASN A 119 -38.04 5.03 8.23
C ASN A 119 -38.05 6.01 7.03
N PRO A 120 -37.01 6.84 6.86
CA PRO A 120 -36.94 7.79 5.76
C PRO A 120 -36.81 7.09 4.39
N SER A 121 -37.58 7.55 3.40
CA SER A 121 -37.45 7.08 2.02
C SER A 121 -36.26 7.71 1.31
N ASP A 122 -35.73 7.05 0.28
CA ASP A 122 -34.64 7.59 -0.55
C ASP A 122 -35.00 8.95 -1.17
N VAL A 123 -36.28 9.17 -1.52
CA VAL A 123 -36.78 10.46 -2.04
C VAL A 123 -36.67 11.56 -0.98
N ARG A 124 -37.04 11.25 0.28
CA ARG A 124 -36.92 12.22 1.37
C ARG A 124 -35.46 12.58 1.62
N LEU A 125 -34.56 11.60 1.58
CA LEU A 125 -33.12 11.82 1.71
C LEU A 125 -32.57 12.70 0.59
N GLY A 126 -32.99 12.45 -0.66
CA GLY A 126 -32.63 13.29 -1.80
C GLY A 126 -33.07 14.75 -1.62
N TRP A 127 -34.25 14.98 -1.05
CA TRP A 127 -34.74 16.32 -0.74
C TRP A 127 -33.90 17.01 0.34
N GLU A 128 -33.59 16.32 1.45
CA GLU A 128 -32.74 16.89 2.51
C GLU A 128 -31.32 17.19 2.01
N LEU A 129 -30.75 16.31 1.17
CA LEU A 129 -29.45 16.55 0.53
C LEU A 129 -29.48 17.77 -0.40
N LEU A 130 -30.57 17.96 -1.15
CA LEU A 130 -30.72 19.13 -2.02
C LEU A 130 -30.82 20.41 -1.19
N LYS A 131 -31.60 20.40 -0.11
CA LYS A 131 -31.71 21.52 0.83
C LYS A 131 -30.34 21.89 1.40
N LEU A 132 -29.62 20.89 1.91
CA LEU A 132 -28.27 21.08 2.44
C LEU A 132 -27.31 21.64 1.37
N ARG A 133 -27.40 21.13 0.13
CA ARG A 133 -26.58 21.63 -1.00
C ARG A 133 -26.89 23.10 -1.33
N LEU A 134 -28.16 23.50 -1.32
CA LEU A 134 -28.56 24.89 -1.55
C LEU A 134 -28.03 25.81 -0.44
N GLN A 135 -28.09 25.35 0.81
CA GLN A 135 -27.54 26.07 1.95
C GLN A 135 -26.02 26.21 1.91
N PHE A 136 -25.31 25.16 1.49
CA PHE A 136 -23.85 25.22 1.27
C PHE A 136 -23.48 26.28 0.22
N GLY A 137 -24.33 26.53 -0.77
CA GLY A 137 -24.13 27.56 -1.77
C GLY A 137 -22.76 27.48 -2.47
N ARG A 138 -21.97 28.56 -2.41
CA ARG A 138 -20.60 28.64 -2.95
C ARG A 138 -19.51 28.37 -1.90
N ARG A 139 -19.87 27.99 -0.66
CA ARG A 139 -18.92 27.73 0.42
C ARG A 139 -18.06 26.50 0.07
N LYS A 140 -16.75 26.61 0.31
CA LYS A 140 -15.84 25.47 0.21
C LYS A 140 -15.94 24.60 1.46
N ILE A 141 -15.84 23.28 1.32
CA ILE A 141 -15.90 22.33 2.46
C ILE A 141 -14.82 22.63 3.49
N GLU A 142 -13.64 23.10 3.06
CA GLU A 142 -12.54 23.45 3.95
C GLU A 142 -12.90 24.59 4.90
N ASN A 143 -13.78 25.50 4.49
CA ASN A 143 -14.20 26.64 5.31
C ASN A 143 -15.05 26.22 6.51
N LEU A 144 -15.52 24.96 6.58
CA LEU A 144 -16.22 24.44 7.76
C LEU A 144 -15.32 24.43 9.00
N ILE A 145 -14.00 24.36 8.83
CA ILE A 145 -13.01 24.39 9.93
C ILE A 145 -12.94 25.79 10.57
N ASP A 146 -13.26 26.83 9.80
CA ASP A 146 -13.15 28.23 10.19
C ASP A 146 -14.42 28.75 10.86
N MET A 147 -15.52 27.99 10.85
CA MET A 147 -16.73 28.30 11.60
C MET A 147 -16.42 28.38 13.10
N GLN A 148 -17.11 29.29 13.80
CA GLN A 148 -16.89 29.55 15.22
C GLN A 148 -17.13 28.28 16.05
N TYR A 149 -16.21 27.95 16.95
CA TYR A 149 -16.40 26.83 17.87
C TYR A 149 -17.08 27.30 19.16
N ILE A 150 -18.13 26.58 19.57
CA ILE A 150 -18.82 26.78 20.85
C ILE A 150 -18.60 25.52 21.71
N PRO A 151 -17.94 25.64 22.88
CA PRO A 151 -17.68 24.51 23.78
C PRO A 151 -18.95 24.04 24.49
N GLU A 152 -18.89 22.83 25.07
CA GLU A 152 -19.98 22.33 25.91
C GLU A 152 -20.19 23.25 27.13
N PRO A 153 -21.42 23.73 27.36
CA PRO A 153 -21.74 24.55 28.52
C PRO A 153 -21.68 23.71 29.81
N LYS A 154 -21.04 24.27 30.84
CA LYS A 154 -20.80 23.56 32.11
C LYS A 154 -21.98 23.69 33.08
N ASN A 155 -22.75 24.75 32.93
CA ASN A 155 -23.91 25.11 33.74
C ASN A 155 -24.77 26.14 32.99
N LEU A 156 -25.92 26.49 33.57
CA LEU A 156 -26.87 27.45 32.99
C LEU A 156 -26.29 28.85 32.81
N THR A 157 -25.32 29.27 33.63
CA THR A 157 -24.67 30.59 33.51
C THR A 157 -23.70 30.64 32.32
N HIS A 158 -22.87 29.60 32.13
CA HIS A 158 -21.94 29.49 30.99
C HIS A 158 -22.70 29.37 29.65
N MET A 159 -23.75 28.54 29.64
CA MET A 159 -25.07 28.90 29.12
C MET A 159 -25.29 30.24 28.42
N GLU A 160 -25.80 31.16 29.24
CA GLU A 160 -26.18 32.52 28.91
C GLU A 160 -25.00 33.33 28.35
N GLU A 161 -23.78 33.11 28.87
CA GLU A 161 -22.56 33.75 28.36
C GLU A 161 -22.27 33.37 26.90
N LEU A 162 -22.33 32.09 26.57
CA LEU A 162 -22.12 31.59 25.20
C LEU A 162 -23.23 32.08 24.25
N ALA A 163 -24.49 32.12 24.71
CA ALA A 163 -25.61 32.64 23.92
C ALA A 163 -25.45 34.15 23.63
N ALA A 164 -25.00 34.93 24.62
CA ALA A 164 -24.72 36.35 24.46
C ALA A 164 -23.54 36.59 23.51
N GLU A 165 -22.48 35.80 23.62
CA GLU A 165 -21.33 35.87 22.70
C GLU A 165 -21.74 35.56 21.26
N TYR A 166 -22.55 34.51 21.06
CA TYR A 166 -23.08 34.14 19.74
C TYR A 166 -23.88 35.30 19.11
N MET A 167 -24.82 35.87 19.87
CA MET A 167 -25.66 37.00 19.43
C MET A 167 -24.83 38.23 19.04
N ARG A 168 -23.77 38.53 19.82
CA ARG A 168 -22.84 39.63 19.52
C ARG A 168 -22.16 39.45 18.17
N LEU A 169 -21.76 38.23 17.83
CA LEU A 169 -21.06 37.91 16.59
C LEU A 169 -22.01 37.76 15.38
N HIS A 170 -23.30 37.50 15.63
CA HIS A 170 -24.30 37.21 14.60
C HIS A 170 -25.54 38.11 14.71
N PRO A 171 -25.40 39.45 14.68
CA PRO A 171 -26.49 40.39 14.95
C PRO A 171 -27.64 40.33 13.93
N SER A 172 -27.41 39.73 12.75
CA SER A 172 -28.43 39.55 11.71
C SER A 172 -29.33 38.32 11.92
N LYS A 173 -29.02 37.42 12.87
CA LYS A 173 -29.84 36.24 13.20
C LYS A 173 -30.67 36.55 14.44
N SER A 174 -31.91 36.99 14.25
CA SER A 174 -32.85 37.28 15.34
C SER A 174 -33.47 36.00 15.87
N PHE A 175 -33.02 35.54 17.04
CA PHE A 175 -33.72 34.50 17.81
C PHE A 175 -34.78 35.11 18.71
N VAL A 176 -35.85 34.36 18.99
CA VAL A 176 -36.90 34.79 19.92
C VAL A 176 -36.43 34.62 21.37
N ASP A 177 -35.74 33.52 21.65
CA ASP A 177 -34.99 33.27 22.89
C ASP A 177 -33.65 32.60 22.54
N PRO A 178 -32.55 33.37 22.47
CA PRO A 178 -31.24 32.87 22.02
C PRO A 178 -30.69 31.77 22.90
N THR A 179 -30.94 31.86 24.21
CA THR A 179 -30.47 30.87 25.18
C THR A 179 -31.23 29.57 24.96
N LEU A 180 -32.57 29.61 24.97
CA LEU A 180 -33.40 28.42 24.76
C LEU A 180 -33.16 27.76 23.39
N GLU A 181 -33.00 28.55 22.33
CA GLU A 181 -32.75 28.02 20.99
C GLU A 181 -31.35 27.37 20.83
N LEU A 182 -30.31 27.96 21.43
CA LEU A 182 -28.96 27.35 21.46
C LEU A 182 -28.98 26.04 22.27
N TRP A 183 -29.70 26.05 23.39
CA TRP A 183 -29.95 24.91 24.27
C TRP A 183 -30.59 23.72 23.54
N GLU A 184 -31.70 23.94 22.83
CA GLU A 184 -32.41 22.88 22.10
C GLU A 184 -31.55 22.27 21.00
N LYS A 185 -30.72 23.09 20.34
CA LYS A 185 -29.91 22.68 19.20
C LYS A 185 -28.65 21.92 19.63
N LEU A 186 -28.00 22.34 20.72
CA LEU A 186 -26.95 21.56 21.38
C LEU A 186 -27.49 20.19 21.83
N SER A 187 -28.65 20.18 22.47
CA SER A 187 -29.31 18.96 22.94
C SER A 187 -29.62 18.00 21.79
N TYR A 188 -30.13 18.52 20.67
CA TYR A 188 -30.32 17.75 19.45
C TYR A 188 -29.01 17.20 18.88
N ALA A 189 -27.95 18.02 18.81
CA ALA A 189 -26.66 17.60 18.29
C ALA A 189 -26.10 16.39 19.07
N TYR A 190 -26.13 16.43 20.42
CA TYR A 190 -25.70 15.31 21.26
C TYR A 190 -26.55 14.04 21.03
N LEU A 191 -27.87 14.18 21.00
CA LEU A 191 -28.74 13.05 20.70
C LEU A 191 -28.49 12.49 19.29
N ALA A 192 -28.23 13.34 18.30
CA ALA A 192 -27.95 12.96 16.92
C ALA A 192 -26.68 12.13 16.76
N ILE A 193 -25.60 12.41 17.50
CA ILE A 193 -24.37 11.60 17.47
C ILE A 193 -24.69 10.15 17.85
N HIS A 194 -25.28 10.00 19.03
CA HIS A 194 -25.43 8.70 19.68
C HIS A 194 -26.54 7.90 19.01
N THR A 195 -27.69 8.54 18.75
CA THR A 195 -28.79 7.92 18.01
C THR A 195 -28.39 7.59 16.57
N GLY A 196 -27.62 8.45 15.91
CA GLY A 196 -27.10 8.21 14.56
C GLY A 196 -26.19 6.98 14.51
N THR A 197 -25.26 6.86 15.46
CA THR A 197 -24.36 5.69 15.56
C THR A 197 -25.16 4.38 15.69
N VAL A 198 -26.23 4.38 16.49
CA VAL A 198 -27.11 3.21 16.61
C VAL A 198 -27.95 3.00 15.34
N ALA A 199 -28.47 4.08 14.75
CA ALA A 199 -29.24 4.03 13.51
C ALA A 199 -28.44 3.44 12.35
N PHE A 200 -27.11 3.57 12.33
CA PHE A 200 -26.25 2.93 11.33
C PHE A 200 -26.43 1.41 11.29
N TYR A 201 -26.58 0.76 12.45
CA TYR A 201 -26.76 -0.69 12.56
C TYR A 201 -28.20 -1.14 12.28
N TYR A 202 -29.19 -0.26 12.48
CA TYR A 202 -30.61 -0.61 12.35
C TYR A 202 -31.21 -0.19 11.00
N ASN A 203 -31.00 1.06 10.58
CA ASN A 203 -31.56 1.63 9.36
C ASN A 203 -30.62 2.69 8.73
N PRO A 204 -29.89 2.34 7.65
CA PRO A 204 -28.96 3.26 6.98
C PRO A 204 -29.59 4.57 6.48
N ASN A 205 -30.88 4.54 6.11
CA ASN A 205 -31.58 5.73 5.67
C ASN A 205 -31.88 6.67 6.85
N LEU A 206 -32.23 6.11 8.01
CA LEU A 206 -32.38 6.88 9.25
C LEU A 206 -31.05 7.52 9.67
N PHE A 207 -29.96 6.77 9.61
CA PHE A 207 -28.62 7.31 9.83
C PHE A 207 -28.32 8.50 8.89
N ALA A 208 -28.54 8.32 7.58
CA ALA A 208 -28.32 9.39 6.62
C ALA A 208 -29.17 10.63 6.93
N TYR A 209 -30.45 10.45 7.26
CA TYR A 209 -31.34 11.56 7.61
C TYR A 209 -30.82 12.35 8.82
N ILE A 210 -30.44 11.66 9.91
CA ILE A 210 -29.92 12.29 11.14
C ILE A 210 -28.63 13.07 10.83
N VAL A 211 -27.73 12.52 10.03
CA VAL A 211 -26.46 13.18 9.68
C VAL A 211 -26.70 14.41 8.80
N ILE A 212 -27.52 14.29 7.75
CA ILE A 212 -27.80 15.39 6.82
C ILE A 212 -28.45 16.55 7.57
N THR A 213 -29.49 16.25 8.37
CA THR A 213 -30.17 17.27 9.18
C THR A 213 -29.27 17.84 10.27
N GLY A 214 -28.40 17.02 10.88
CA GLY A 214 -27.37 17.49 11.81
C GLY A 214 -26.43 18.52 11.19
N VAL A 215 -25.88 18.23 9.99
CA VAL A 215 -24.99 19.17 9.29
C VAL A 215 -25.72 20.42 8.81
N ASP A 216 -26.95 20.29 8.30
CA ASP A 216 -27.84 21.42 7.95
C ASP A 216 -27.99 22.38 9.15
N ARG A 217 -28.14 21.85 10.37
CA ARG A 217 -28.19 22.67 11.59
C ARG A 217 -26.87 23.34 11.95
N LEU A 218 -25.73 22.67 11.79
CA LEU A 218 -24.42 23.31 12.02
C LEU A 218 -24.24 24.53 11.10
N LEU A 219 -24.68 24.42 9.85
CA LEU A 219 -24.63 25.51 8.88
C LEU A 219 -25.65 26.61 9.14
N ASP A 220 -26.86 26.26 9.61
CA ASP A 220 -27.89 27.24 10.01
C ASP A 220 -27.30 28.22 11.04
N PHE A 221 -26.41 27.72 11.91
CA PHE A 221 -25.81 28.49 12.99
C PHE A 221 -24.50 29.16 12.61
N ASP A 222 -23.82 28.64 11.60
CA ASP A 222 -22.44 29.02 11.28
C ASP A 222 -21.44 28.70 12.41
N VAL A 223 -21.70 27.62 13.16
CA VAL A 223 -20.90 27.20 14.33
C VAL A 223 -20.55 25.71 14.31
N ASN A 224 -19.44 25.40 14.95
CA ASN A 224 -19.01 24.05 15.29
C ASN A 224 -19.18 23.80 16.80
N PHE A 225 -19.49 22.56 17.15
CA PHE A 225 -19.51 22.03 18.51
C PHE A 225 -18.57 20.82 18.59
N GLU A 226 -18.43 20.23 19.78
CA GLU A 226 -17.64 18.99 19.99
C GLU A 226 -18.10 17.84 19.07
N TYR A 227 -19.40 17.80 18.71
CA TYR A 227 -19.95 16.85 17.73
C TYR A 227 -19.49 17.06 16.28
N SER A 228 -19.23 18.30 15.88
CA SER A 228 -19.12 18.68 14.46
C SER A 228 -18.11 17.83 13.66
N PRO A 229 -16.92 17.49 14.19
CA PRO A 229 -16.02 16.56 13.52
C PRO A 229 -16.67 15.22 13.16
N PHE A 230 -17.44 14.62 14.07
CA PHE A 230 -18.14 13.36 13.80
C PHE A 230 -19.28 13.57 12.79
N ALA A 231 -20.03 14.68 12.87
CA ALA A 231 -21.05 14.98 11.86
C ALA A 231 -20.43 15.07 10.45
N TYR A 232 -19.27 15.71 10.33
CA TYR A 232 -18.53 15.83 9.06
C TYR A 232 -17.93 14.51 8.60
N ILE A 233 -17.43 13.64 9.49
CA ILE A 233 -16.94 12.31 9.12
C ILE A 233 -18.08 11.40 8.64
N ALA A 234 -19.24 11.48 9.29
CA ALA A 234 -20.44 10.76 8.86
C ALA A 234 -20.99 11.30 7.53
N MET A 235 -20.95 12.62 7.32
CA MET A 235 -21.32 13.22 6.04
C MET A 235 -20.35 12.82 4.93
N ALA A 236 -19.05 12.76 5.24
CA ALA A 236 -18.02 12.29 4.32
C ALA A 236 -18.29 10.85 3.85
N SER A 237 -18.71 9.95 4.75
CA SER A 237 -19.03 8.57 4.39
C SER A 237 -20.28 8.51 3.51
N ILE A 238 -21.32 9.31 3.77
CA ILE A 238 -22.52 9.37 2.90
C ILE A 238 -22.16 9.90 1.50
N VAL A 239 -21.48 11.05 1.42
CA VAL A 239 -21.13 11.70 0.15
C VAL A 239 -20.14 10.85 -0.65
N GLY A 240 -19.12 10.32 0.01
CA GLY A 240 -18.10 9.47 -0.62
C GLY A 240 -18.65 8.10 -0.99
N SER A 241 -19.05 7.33 0.00
CA SER A 241 -19.34 5.89 -0.15
C SER A 241 -20.74 5.57 -0.63
N SER A 242 -21.75 6.33 -0.21
CA SER A 242 -23.14 6.08 -0.64
C SER A 242 -23.48 6.74 -1.97
N LEU A 243 -23.02 7.97 -2.18
CA LEU A 243 -23.31 8.73 -3.42
C LEU A 243 -22.22 8.60 -4.50
N GLY A 244 -21.02 8.09 -4.13
CA GLY A 244 -19.92 7.88 -5.07
C GLY A 244 -19.08 9.14 -5.37
N PHE A 245 -19.24 10.22 -4.61
CA PHE A 245 -18.45 11.45 -4.75
C PHE A 245 -17.20 11.39 -3.87
N TYR A 246 -16.32 10.42 -4.15
CA TYR A 246 -15.16 10.07 -3.30
C TYR A 246 -14.24 11.25 -2.95
N GLN A 247 -13.97 12.15 -3.90
CA GLN A 247 -13.12 13.32 -3.65
C GLN A 247 -13.79 14.34 -2.70
N HIS A 248 -15.12 14.50 -2.79
CA HIS A 248 -15.87 15.37 -1.88
C HIS A 248 -15.93 14.74 -0.49
N GLY A 249 -16.18 13.42 -0.41
CA GLY A 249 -16.10 12.68 0.85
C GLY A 249 -14.73 12.82 1.51
N TYR A 250 -13.64 12.71 0.76
CA TYR A 250 -12.29 12.91 1.27
C TYR A 250 -12.06 14.31 1.84
N ARG A 251 -12.53 15.35 1.17
CA ARG A 251 -12.44 16.74 1.66
C ARG A 251 -13.23 16.95 2.95
N PHE A 252 -14.43 16.39 3.06
CA PHE A 252 -15.19 16.42 4.32
C PHE A 252 -14.45 15.67 5.44
N GLY A 253 -13.87 14.51 5.14
CA GLY A 253 -13.13 13.74 6.13
C GLY A 253 -11.85 14.44 6.61
N LEU A 254 -11.13 15.12 5.72
CA LEU A 254 -9.99 15.96 6.11
C LEU A 254 -10.43 17.17 6.94
N ALA A 255 -11.58 17.79 6.61
CA ALA A 255 -12.13 18.88 7.41
C ALA A 255 -12.51 18.40 8.82
N ALA A 256 -13.09 17.20 8.94
CA ALA A 256 -13.39 16.56 10.22
C ALA A 256 -12.12 16.34 11.07
N LEU A 257 -11.07 15.74 10.49
CA LEU A 257 -9.80 15.48 11.18
C LEU A 257 -9.16 16.78 11.68
N LYS A 258 -9.03 17.78 10.81
CA LYS A 258 -8.44 19.09 11.15
C LYS A 258 -9.25 19.82 12.21
N LEU A 259 -10.57 19.76 12.13
CA LEU A 259 -11.43 20.37 13.15
C LEU A 259 -11.26 19.65 14.50
N ASN A 260 -11.16 18.32 14.50
CA ASN A 260 -10.90 17.55 15.72
C ASN A 260 -9.56 17.93 16.36
N GLU A 261 -8.51 18.10 15.55
CA GLU A 261 -7.20 18.58 16.01
C GLU A 261 -7.28 19.98 16.61
N LYS A 262 -8.01 20.91 15.96
CA LYS A 262 -8.22 22.28 16.44
C LYS A 262 -8.98 22.35 17.76
N ILE A 263 -10.01 21.53 17.93
CA ILE A 263 -10.83 21.47 19.15
C ILE A 263 -10.09 20.72 20.27
N ALA A 264 -9.10 19.90 19.93
CA ALA A 264 -8.41 18.99 20.85
C ALA A 264 -9.36 18.03 21.59
N ASP A 265 -10.44 17.61 20.90
CA ASP A 265 -11.39 16.63 21.42
C ASP A 265 -10.72 15.24 21.46
N LYS A 266 -10.32 14.84 22.67
CA LYS A 266 -9.74 13.51 22.92
C LYS A 266 -10.79 12.41 22.94
N LYS A 267 -12.03 12.72 23.32
CA LYS A 267 -13.10 11.75 23.55
C LYS A 267 -13.60 11.12 22.25
N ASN A 268 -13.72 11.91 21.19
CA ASN A 268 -14.18 11.41 19.89
C ASN A 268 -13.06 11.11 18.88
N ARG A 269 -11.81 11.43 19.23
CA ARG A 269 -10.64 11.22 18.37
C ARG A 269 -10.54 9.80 17.82
N CYS A 270 -10.68 8.79 18.69
CA CYS A 270 -10.64 7.37 18.30
C CYS A 270 -11.67 7.06 17.21
N LYS A 271 -12.92 7.51 17.36
CA LYS A 271 -14.01 7.25 16.41
C LYS A 271 -13.78 7.91 15.07
N ILE A 272 -13.23 9.11 15.05
CA ILE A 272 -12.96 9.87 13.83
C ILE A 272 -11.77 9.26 13.09
N GLU A 273 -10.67 8.99 13.80
CA GLU A 273 -9.47 8.33 13.25
C GLU A 273 -9.76 6.91 12.77
N PHE A 274 -10.72 6.20 13.38
CA PHE A 274 -11.21 4.92 12.89
C PHE A 274 -12.07 5.08 11.63
N SER A 275 -13.04 6.00 11.65
CA SER A 275 -14.05 6.14 10.58
C SER A 275 -13.46 6.68 9.29
N PHE A 276 -12.43 7.53 9.37
CA PHE A 276 -11.77 8.12 8.20
C PHE A 276 -11.17 7.07 7.24
N PRO A 277 -10.24 6.20 7.67
CA PRO A 277 -9.73 5.13 6.83
C PRO A 277 -10.79 4.09 6.48
N MET A 278 -11.67 3.75 7.43
CA MET A 278 -12.68 2.70 7.24
C MET A 278 -13.66 3.00 6.09
N PHE A 279 -14.02 4.26 5.88
CA PHE A 279 -15.06 4.64 4.89
C PHE A 279 -14.60 5.59 3.79
N ILE A 280 -13.47 6.29 3.94
CA ILE A 280 -13.20 7.50 3.13
C ILE A 280 -11.82 7.47 2.46
N GLN A 281 -10.74 7.22 3.22
CA GLN A 281 -9.37 7.46 2.73
C GLN A 281 -8.98 6.55 1.55
N HIS A 282 -9.25 5.25 1.63
CA HIS A 282 -8.85 4.27 0.62
C HIS A 282 -9.44 4.49 -0.78
N TRP A 283 -10.47 5.34 -0.91
CA TRP A 283 -11.00 5.73 -2.21
C TRP A 283 -10.12 6.74 -2.95
N ASN A 284 -9.21 7.43 -2.25
CA ASN A 284 -8.39 8.52 -2.79
C ASN A 284 -6.88 8.38 -2.51
N LYS A 285 -6.51 7.52 -1.55
CA LYS A 285 -5.12 7.24 -1.16
C LYS A 285 -4.91 5.74 -1.04
N HIS A 286 -3.67 5.33 -1.21
CA HIS A 286 -3.29 3.92 -1.07
C HIS A 286 -3.68 3.38 0.32
N ALA A 287 -4.25 2.18 0.40
CA ALA A 287 -4.77 1.63 1.66
C ALA A 287 -3.69 1.38 2.72
N ARG A 288 -2.40 1.40 2.35
CA ARG A 288 -1.29 1.37 3.33
C ARG A 288 -1.37 2.50 4.37
N TYR A 289 -1.83 3.68 3.94
CA TYR A 289 -1.98 4.83 4.83
C TYR A 289 -3.10 4.64 5.87
N ASP A 290 -4.01 3.69 5.67
CA ASP A 290 -5.10 3.41 6.61
C ASP A 290 -4.59 2.78 7.90
N LEU A 291 -3.51 2.00 7.82
CA LEU A 291 -2.93 1.25 8.95
C LEU A 291 -2.47 2.17 10.08
N ASP A 292 -1.85 3.31 9.76
CA ASP A 292 -1.36 4.25 10.76
C ASP A 292 -2.53 4.91 11.52
N TYR A 293 -3.62 5.22 10.82
CA TYR A 293 -4.84 5.70 11.47
C TYR A 293 -5.47 4.65 12.38
N PHE A 294 -5.55 3.39 11.96
CA PHE A 294 -6.08 2.32 12.82
C PHE A 294 -5.21 2.08 14.06
N ARG A 295 -3.87 2.12 13.92
CA ARG A 295 -2.96 2.01 15.08
C ARG A 295 -3.12 3.18 16.05
N ASN A 296 -3.27 4.40 15.54
CA ASN A 296 -3.53 5.58 16.36
C ASN A 296 -4.90 5.51 17.03
N ALA A 297 -5.93 5.07 16.31
CA ALA A 297 -7.28 4.88 16.85
C ALA A 297 -7.27 3.84 17.98
N TYR A 298 -6.55 2.72 17.83
CA TYR A 298 -6.35 1.75 18.91
C TYR A 298 -5.68 2.38 20.13
N LYS A 299 -4.53 3.05 19.95
CA LYS A 299 -3.79 3.70 21.05
C LYS A 299 -4.66 4.72 21.79
N ASN A 300 -5.28 5.64 21.04
CA ASN A 300 -6.15 6.66 21.59
C ASN A 300 -7.41 6.06 22.24
N GLY A 301 -7.95 4.97 21.69
CA GLY A 301 -9.10 4.28 22.26
C GLY A 301 -8.78 3.63 23.60
N ILE A 302 -7.62 2.97 23.74
CA ILE A 302 -7.16 2.41 25.02
C ILE A 302 -6.94 3.53 26.06
N GLU A 303 -6.28 4.63 25.68
CA GLU A 303 -6.03 5.77 26.59
C GLU A 303 -7.32 6.44 27.08
N ASN A 304 -8.38 6.46 26.25
CA ASN A 304 -9.65 7.11 26.56
C ASN A 304 -10.76 6.14 27.02
N GLY A 305 -10.47 4.84 27.13
CA GLY A 305 -11.42 3.81 27.56
C GLY A 305 -12.46 3.36 26.52
N ASP A 306 -12.28 3.70 25.23
CA ASP A 306 -13.13 3.23 24.14
C ASP A 306 -12.66 1.86 23.61
N LEU A 307 -13.03 0.80 24.33
CA LEU A 307 -12.58 -0.57 24.05
C LEU A 307 -13.19 -1.14 22.75
N ILE A 308 -14.39 -0.69 22.36
CA ILE A 308 -15.11 -1.20 21.19
C ILE A 308 -14.42 -0.74 19.90
N PHE A 309 -14.19 0.58 19.75
CA PHE A 309 -13.49 1.09 18.58
C PHE A 309 -12.02 0.66 18.54
N SER A 310 -11.39 0.45 19.70
CA SER A 310 -10.04 -0.14 19.79
C SER A 310 -10.02 -1.56 19.20
N GLY A 311 -10.96 -2.42 19.58
CA GLY A 311 -11.04 -3.80 19.08
C GLY A 311 -11.39 -3.88 17.59
N HIS A 312 -12.26 -3.00 17.09
CA HIS A 312 -12.49 -2.86 15.66
C HIS A 312 -11.25 -2.38 14.91
N SER A 313 -10.49 -1.44 15.48
CA SER A 313 -9.26 -0.93 14.85
C SER A 313 -8.24 -2.04 14.65
N VAL A 314 -8.04 -2.91 15.66
CA VAL A 314 -7.15 -4.08 15.54
C VAL A 314 -7.61 -5.04 14.45
N ASN A 315 -8.91 -5.34 14.37
CA ASN A 315 -9.45 -6.20 13.31
C ASN A 315 -9.23 -5.59 11.92
N LEU A 316 -9.39 -4.27 11.76
CA LEU A 316 -9.15 -3.59 10.49
C LEU A 316 -7.67 -3.53 10.11
N ILE A 317 -6.74 -3.50 11.08
CA ILE A 317 -5.30 -3.62 10.79
C ILE A 317 -5.05 -4.92 10.05
N GLY A 318 -5.42 -6.08 10.60
CA GLY A 318 -5.10 -7.34 9.94
C GLY A 318 -5.94 -7.60 8.70
N MET A 319 -7.23 -7.25 8.70
CA MET A 319 -8.04 -7.33 7.48
C MET A 319 -7.41 -6.52 6.32
N THR A 320 -6.94 -5.30 6.60
CA THR A 320 -6.29 -4.45 5.59
C THR A 320 -4.95 -5.02 5.15
N ARG A 321 -4.13 -5.54 6.08
CA ARG A 321 -2.85 -6.18 5.75
C ARG A 321 -3.03 -7.44 4.91
N ILE A 322 -4.04 -8.26 5.20
CA ILE A 322 -4.43 -9.42 4.37
C ILE A 322 -4.80 -8.96 2.96
N MET A 323 -5.63 -7.91 2.83
CA MET A 323 -6.04 -7.35 1.53
C MET A 323 -4.89 -6.67 0.78
N LEU A 324 -3.85 -6.20 1.47
CA LEU A 324 -2.64 -5.63 0.86
C LEU A 324 -1.63 -6.71 0.47
N GLY A 325 -1.79 -7.96 0.89
CA GLY A 325 -0.81 -9.01 0.60
C GLY A 325 0.47 -8.92 1.42
N ASP A 326 0.39 -8.37 2.64
CA ASP A 326 1.49 -8.46 3.59
C ASP A 326 1.82 -9.91 3.93
N ASN A 327 3.09 -10.15 4.25
CA ASN A 327 3.54 -11.48 4.63
C ASN A 327 2.73 -11.98 5.83
N ILE A 328 2.20 -13.20 5.74
CA ILE A 328 1.30 -13.77 6.74
C ILE A 328 1.97 -13.91 8.11
N ASP A 329 3.28 -14.18 8.17
CA ASP A 329 4.00 -14.26 9.45
C ASP A 329 4.04 -12.90 10.16
N ASP A 330 4.31 -11.82 9.44
CA ASP A 330 4.27 -10.47 9.99
C ASP A 330 2.85 -10.08 10.47
N ILE A 331 1.81 -10.59 9.81
CA ILE A 331 0.41 -10.37 10.22
C ILE A 331 0.12 -11.12 11.51
N LEU A 332 0.48 -12.40 11.59
CA LEU A 332 0.27 -13.24 12.77
C LEU A 332 1.07 -12.74 13.97
N GLU A 333 2.29 -12.23 13.77
CA GLU A 333 3.11 -11.62 14.81
C GLU A 333 2.44 -10.36 15.39
N GLU A 334 1.97 -9.45 14.53
CA GLU A 334 1.26 -8.23 14.98
C GLU A 334 -0.08 -8.58 15.66
N TYR A 335 -0.85 -9.52 15.10
CA TYR A 335 -2.09 -10.00 15.72
C TYR A 335 -1.84 -10.63 17.09
N GLY A 336 -0.76 -11.40 17.24
CA GLY A 336 -0.36 -12.00 18.50
C GLY A 336 -0.23 -10.99 19.65
N LYS A 337 0.19 -9.74 19.36
CA LYS A 337 0.33 -8.65 20.34
C LYS A 337 -1.02 -8.21 20.93
N TYR A 338 -2.12 -8.43 20.21
CA TYR A 338 -3.47 -8.03 20.62
C TYR A 338 -4.36 -9.19 21.04
N LYS A 339 -3.86 -10.43 21.06
CA LYS A 339 -4.64 -11.64 21.31
C LYS A 339 -5.45 -11.56 22.60
N ASP A 340 -4.81 -11.22 23.72
CA ASP A 340 -5.47 -11.20 25.03
C ASP A 340 -6.52 -10.09 25.10
N PHE A 341 -6.25 -8.94 24.46
CA PHE A 341 -7.21 -7.85 24.36
C PHE A 341 -8.44 -8.22 23.54
N GLN A 342 -8.24 -8.85 22.37
CA GLN A 342 -9.34 -9.22 21.46
C GLN A 342 -10.18 -10.37 21.99
N LEU A 343 -9.56 -11.37 22.63
CA LEU A 343 -10.27 -12.53 23.17
C LEU A 343 -10.83 -12.30 24.59
N GLY A 344 -10.25 -11.38 25.35
CA GLY A 344 -10.76 -10.98 26.67
C GLY A 344 -11.89 -9.94 26.63
N GLY A 345 -12.19 -9.39 25.45
CA GLY A 345 -13.25 -8.40 25.25
C GLY A 345 -14.66 -8.97 25.46
N LYS A 346 -15.61 -8.10 25.86
CA LYS A 346 -17.01 -8.48 26.06
C LYS A 346 -17.84 -8.57 24.77
N ASP A 347 -17.32 -8.06 23.65
CA ASP A 347 -18.02 -8.06 22.37
C ASP A 347 -17.68 -9.33 21.56
N PRO A 348 -18.64 -10.26 21.37
CA PRO A 348 -18.37 -11.52 20.68
C PRO A 348 -18.09 -11.33 19.18
N PHE A 349 -18.61 -10.26 18.56
CA PHE A 349 -18.35 -9.97 17.16
C PHE A 349 -16.88 -9.62 16.94
N ILE A 350 -16.29 -8.76 17.78
CA ILE A 350 -14.87 -8.40 17.71
C ILE A 350 -13.97 -9.63 17.88
N ALA A 351 -14.21 -10.45 18.89
CA ALA A 351 -13.42 -11.66 19.17
C ALA A 351 -13.52 -12.68 18.02
N ARG A 352 -14.74 -12.90 17.50
CA ARG A 352 -14.97 -13.82 16.37
C ARG A 352 -14.31 -13.34 15.07
N ASN A 353 -14.34 -12.03 14.79
CA ASN A 353 -13.65 -11.42 13.64
C ASN A 353 -12.13 -11.57 13.73
N TYR A 354 -11.57 -11.41 14.94
CA TYR A 354 -10.14 -11.64 15.15
C TYR A 354 -9.78 -13.10 14.86
N MET A 355 -10.60 -14.03 15.36
CA MET A 355 -10.37 -15.46 15.22
C MET A 355 -10.48 -15.93 13.76
N GLU A 356 -11.51 -15.51 13.01
CA GLU A 356 -11.67 -15.92 11.60
C GLU A 356 -10.52 -15.44 10.69
N ASN A 357 -10.00 -14.23 10.90
CA ASN A 357 -8.84 -13.72 10.15
C ASN A 357 -7.56 -14.48 10.52
N THR A 358 -7.39 -14.82 11.81
CA THR A 358 -6.29 -15.67 12.26
C THR A 358 -6.37 -17.06 11.61
N ARG A 359 -7.55 -17.68 11.60
CA ARG A 359 -7.75 -18.99 10.95
C ARG A 359 -7.51 -18.93 9.45
N MET A 360 -7.88 -17.84 8.77
CA MET A 360 -7.58 -17.65 7.34
C MET A 360 -6.07 -17.69 7.09
N CYS A 361 -5.29 -16.94 7.87
CA CYS A 361 -3.82 -16.93 7.80
C CYS A 361 -3.23 -18.33 8.04
N LEU A 362 -3.69 -19.02 9.08
CA LEU A 362 -3.24 -20.39 9.40
C LEU A 362 -3.61 -21.38 8.30
N CYS A 363 -4.79 -21.24 7.68
CA CYS A 363 -5.24 -22.09 6.58
C CYS A 363 -4.32 -21.95 5.36
N LEU A 364 -3.94 -20.71 5.01
CA LEU A 364 -3.01 -20.45 3.91
C LEU A 364 -1.59 -20.98 4.19
N LYS A 365 -1.19 -21.07 5.47
CA LYS A 365 0.07 -21.71 5.89
C LYS A 365 0.01 -23.24 5.98
N GLY A 366 -1.18 -23.84 5.89
CA GLY A 366 -1.36 -25.30 6.05
C GLY A 366 -1.32 -25.76 7.51
N LEU A 367 -1.64 -24.87 8.45
CA LEU A 367 -1.65 -25.12 9.90
C LEU A 367 -3.06 -25.33 10.46
N THR A 368 -4.04 -25.62 9.61
CA THR A 368 -5.41 -26.01 10.00
C THR A 368 -5.61 -27.50 9.79
N GLU A 369 -6.75 -28.04 10.25
CA GLU A 369 -7.04 -29.48 10.19
C GLU A 369 -6.95 -30.08 8.77
N SER A 370 -7.30 -29.29 7.75
CA SER A 370 -7.25 -29.72 6.35
C SER A 370 -7.17 -28.53 5.39
N ARG A 371 -6.66 -28.79 4.18
CA ARG A 371 -6.55 -27.80 3.10
C ARG A 371 -7.90 -27.13 2.82
N GLY A 372 -7.92 -25.81 2.85
CA GLY A 372 -9.13 -25.01 2.60
C GLY A 372 -10.18 -25.01 3.74
N SER A 373 -9.92 -25.72 4.84
CA SER A 373 -10.74 -25.68 6.06
C SER A 373 -10.16 -24.68 7.07
N LEU A 374 -11.03 -23.91 7.72
CA LEU A 374 -10.70 -23.03 8.85
C LEU A 374 -10.85 -23.73 10.20
N ASN A 375 -11.42 -24.95 10.24
CA ASN A 375 -11.65 -25.69 11.49
C ASN A 375 -10.34 -26.02 12.22
N GLY A 376 -10.43 -26.16 13.54
CA GLY A 376 -9.33 -26.52 14.44
C GLY A 376 -9.10 -25.50 15.55
N ASP A 377 -8.36 -25.90 16.58
CA ASP A 377 -8.03 -25.08 17.76
C ASP A 377 -9.25 -24.42 18.44
N GLY A 378 -10.36 -25.16 18.51
CA GLY A 378 -11.62 -24.68 19.10
C GLY A 378 -12.47 -23.79 18.17
N PHE A 379 -12.04 -23.55 16.93
CA PHE A 379 -12.85 -22.86 15.92
C PHE A 379 -13.64 -23.85 15.05
N ASN A 380 -14.93 -23.54 14.83
CA ASN A 380 -15.82 -24.31 13.98
C ASN A 380 -16.59 -23.40 12.99
N GLU A 381 -16.47 -23.68 11.69
CA GLU A 381 -17.10 -22.89 10.63
C GLU A 381 -18.64 -22.91 10.66
N GLU A 382 -19.25 -24.04 11.02
CA GLU A 382 -20.70 -24.20 11.09
C GLU A 382 -21.27 -23.43 12.29
N GLU A 383 -20.62 -23.54 13.45
CA GLU A 383 -20.97 -22.75 14.64
C GLU A 383 -20.89 -21.25 14.34
N GLN A 384 -19.80 -20.81 13.71
CA GLN A 384 -19.61 -19.41 13.31
C GLN A 384 -20.72 -18.92 12.36
N THR A 385 -21.07 -19.74 11.37
CA THR A 385 -22.16 -19.42 10.43
C THR A 385 -23.51 -19.33 11.14
N ASN A 386 -23.78 -20.26 12.05
CA ASN A 386 -25.03 -20.32 12.80
C ASN A 386 -25.16 -19.13 13.76
N TYR A 387 -24.06 -18.73 14.41
CA TYR A 387 -24.00 -17.55 15.26
C TYR A 387 -24.43 -16.27 14.52
N TYR A 388 -23.82 -15.98 13.36
CA TYR A 388 -24.20 -14.75 12.62
C TYR A 388 -25.64 -14.79 12.09
N LYS A 389 -26.19 -15.98 11.83
CA LYS A 389 -27.60 -16.14 11.46
C LYS A 389 -28.53 -15.93 12.66
N SER A 390 -28.23 -16.49 13.83
CA SER A 390 -29.07 -16.36 15.03
C SER A 390 -29.10 -14.93 15.55
N GLU A 391 -27.95 -14.25 15.53
CA GLU A 391 -27.81 -12.85 15.96
C GLU A 391 -28.26 -11.84 14.89
N ASN A 392 -28.72 -12.30 13.72
CA ASN A 392 -29.04 -11.46 12.56
C ASN A 392 -27.91 -10.47 12.20
N ASN A 393 -26.65 -10.85 12.45
CA ASN A 393 -25.48 -10.00 12.25
C ASN A 393 -25.00 -10.10 10.80
N MET A 394 -25.60 -9.25 9.96
CA MET A 394 -25.35 -9.25 8.53
C MET A 394 -23.91 -8.84 8.15
N LEU A 395 -23.27 -7.98 8.94
CA LEU A 395 -21.90 -7.55 8.70
C LEU A 395 -20.90 -8.68 8.98
N GLY A 396 -21.09 -9.43 10.07
CA GLY A 396 -20.26 -10.61 10.37
C GLY A 396 -20.44 -11.73 9.36
N ALA A 397 -21.69 -12.00 8.97
CA ALA A 397 -21.97 -12.93 7.89
C ALA A 397 -21.26 -12.52 6.58
N PHE A 398 -21.19 -11.23 6.28
CA PHE A 398 -20.46 -10.71 5.11
C PHE A 398 -18.96 -10.97 5.19
N TYR A 399 -18.30 -10.59 6.30
CA TYR A 399 -16.85 -10.79 6.46
C TYR A 399 -16.45 -12.25 6.44
N PHE A 400 -17.15 -13.09 7.21
CA PHE A 400 -16.86 -14.52 7.24
C PHE A 400 -17.06 -15.17 5.87
N SER A 401 -18.16 -14.84 5.17
CA SER A 401 -18.41 -15.36 3.83
C SER A 401 -17.36 -14.90 2.82
N LEU A 402 -16.81 -13.68 2.97
CA LEU A 402 -15.73 -13.18 2.11
C LEU A 402 -14.42 -13.93 2.38
N VAL A 403 -14.08 -14.21 3.64
CA VAL A 403 -12.95 -15.07 4.01
C VAL A 403 -13.09 -16.45 3.35
N ARG A 404 -14.26 -17.09 3.46
CA ARG A 404 -14.54 -18.38 2.81
C ARG A 404 -14.48 -18.28 1.29
N LEU A 405 -14.95 -17.18 0.69
CA LEU A 405 -14.89 -16.96 -0.75
C LEU A 405 -13.43 -16.89 -1.25
N ARG A 406 -12.54 -16.18 -0.54
CA ARG A 406 -11.11 -16.10 -0.87
C ARG A 406 -10.45 -17.48 -0.83
N ILE A 407 -10.62 -18.19 0.29
CA ILE A 407 -10.02 -19.52 0.51
C ILE A 407 -10.52 -20.52 -0.55
N ASN A 408 -11.84 -20.61 -0.75
CA ASN A 408 -12.39 -21.52 -1.75
C ASN A 408 -11.92 -21.16 -3.17
N TYR A 409 -11.81 -19.87 -3.51
CA TYR A 409 -11.31 -19.48 -4.84
C TYR A 409 -9.84 -19.87 -5.02
N LEU A 410 -8.99 -19.59 -4.03
CA LEU A 410 -7.56 -19.91 -4.09
C LEU A 410 -7.33 -21.41 -4.26
N PHE A 411 -8.07 -22.26 -3.53
CA PHE A 411 -7.93 -23.72 -3.66
C PHE A 411 -8.82 -24.34 -4.76
N GLY A 412 -9.36 -23.54 -5.68
CA GLY A 412 -10.06 -24.03 -6.88
C GLY A 412 -11.47 -24.59 -6.65
N GLU A 413 -12.07 -24.38 -5.48
CA GLU A 413 -13.41 -24.84 -5.09
C GLU A 413 -14.52 -23.93 -5.68
N TYR A 414 -14.53 -23.74 -7.01
CA TYR A 414 -15.38 -22.76 -7.69
C TYR A 414 -16.89 -23.02 -7.50
N SER A 415 -17.29 -24.28 -7.29
CA SER A 415 -18.69 -24.65 -7.02
C SER A 415 -19.19 -24.05 -5.70
N LYS A 416 -18.38 -24.10 -4.63
CA LYS A 416 -18.66 -23.47 -3.33
C LYS A 416 -18.69 -21.94 -3.47
N CYS A 417 -17.77 -21.37 -4.24
CA CYS A 417 -17.75 -19.92 -4.51
C CYS A 417 -19.05 -19.43 -5.16
N ARG A 418 -19.62 -20.18 -6.12
CA ARG A 418 -20.89 -19.79 -6.77
C ARG A 418 -22.04 -19.63 -5.78
N ASN A 419 -22.14 -20.52 -4.79
CA ASN A 419 -23.18 -20.46 -3.77
C ASN A 419 -22.96 -19.24 -2.85
N LEU A 420 -21.73 -19.06 -2.35
CA LEU A 420 -21.37 -17.94 -1.48
C LEU A 420 -21.60 -16.58 -2.13
N VAL A 421 -21.24 -16.44 -3.41
CA VAL A 421 -21.42 -15.20 -4.17
C VAL A 421 -22.89 -14.80 -4.27
N SER A 422 -23.82 -15.74 -4.44
CA SER A 422 -25.25 -15.45 -4.50
C SER A 422 -25.75 -14.89 -3.16
N ASP A 423 -25.31 -15.48 -2.05
CA ASP A 423 -25.66 -15.01 -0.71
C ASP A 423 -25.03 -13.66 -0.37
N LEU A 424 -23.74 -13.49 -0.66
CA LEU A 424 -23.02 -12.23 -0.51
C LEU A 424 -23.65 -11.12 -1.36
N GLN A 425 -24.08 -11.41 -2.59
CA GLN A 425 -24.77 -10.43 -3.42
C GLN A 425 -26.07 -9.96 -2.79
N ARG A 426 -26.84 -10.86 -2.15
CA ARG A 426 -28.05 -10.50 -1.40
C ARG A 426 -27.72 -9.62 -0.19
N ILE A 427 -26.63 -9.91 0.52
CA ILE A 427 -26.15 -9.09 1.64
C ILE A 427 -25.75 -7.68 1.15
N VAL A 428 -24.87 -7.59 0.15
CA VAL A 428 -24.38 -6.32 -0.40
C VAL A 428 -25.53 -5.47 -0.98
N ARG A 429 -26.56 -6.09 -1.58
CA ARG A 429 -27.76 -5.37 -2.07
C ARG A 429 -28.54 -4.66 -0.97
N LYS A 430 -28.45 -5.11 0.29
CA LYS A 430 -29.03 -4.40 1.44
C LYS A 430 -28.17 -3.24 1.95
N LYS A 431 -27.15 -2.82 1.17
CA LYS A 431 -26.18 -1.76 1.54
C LYS A 431 -25.32 -2.11 2.76
N THR A 432 -25.19 -3.39 3.11
CA THR A 432 -24.27 -3.88 4.14
C THR A 432 -22.82 -3.65 3.72
N ALA A 433 -21.96 -3.23 4.66
CA ALA A 433 -20.54 -2.92 4.43
C ALA A 433 -20.28 -1.82 3.37
N LEU A 434 -21.28 -0.97 3.09
CA LEU A 434 -21.14 0.13 2.15
C LEU A 434 -20.01 1.07 2.58
N GLY A 435 -19.07 1.31 1.66
CA GLY A 435 -17.91 2.16 1.92
C GLY A 435 -16.69 1.45 2.45
N ASN A 436 -16.76 0.14 2.74
CA ASN A 436 -15.60 -0.63 3.19
C ASN A 436 -14.73 -1.07 2.01
N LEU A 437 -13.42 -1.16 2.25
CA LEU A 437 -12.42 -1.69 1.30
C LEU A 437 -12.70 -3.14 0.86
N HIS A 438 -13.45 -3.90 1.66
CA HIS A 438 -13.92 -5.26 1.35
C HIS A 438 -14.90 -5.33 0.17
N ILE A 439 -15.58 -4.23 -0.18
CA ILE A 439 -16.55 -4.21 -1.29
C ILE A 439 -15.85 -4.40 -2.65
N PRO A 440 -14.79 -3.64 -3.00
CA PRO A 440 -13.97 -3.91 -4.19
C PRO A 440 -13.50 -5.35 -4.29
N GLU A 441 -13.09 -5.94 -3.17
CA GLU A 441 -12.61 -7.30 -3.11
C GLU A 441 -13.71 -8.34 -3.34
N PHE A 442 -14.91 -8.15 -2.75
CA PHE A 442 -16.08 -8.95 -3.08
C PHE A 442 -16.34 -8.96 -4.58
N TYR A 443 -16.29 -7.79 -5.25
CA TYR A 443 -16.51 -7.72 -6.68
C TYR A 443 -15.38 -8.36 -7.51
N LEU A 444 -14.14 -8.36 -7.01
CA LEU A 444 -13.02 -9.08 -7.62
C LEU A 444 -13.29 -10.58 -7.62
N TYR A 445 -13.45 -11.19 -6.44
CA TYR A 445 -13.68 -12.63 -6.34
C TYR A 445 -15.02 -13.07 -6.92
N TYR A 446 -16.04 -12.23 -6.89
CA TYR A 446 -17.29 -12.47 -7.63
C TYR A 446 -16.99 -12.61 -9.13
N SER A 447 -16.31 -11.63 -9.72
CA SER A 447 -16.02 -11.64 -11.16
C SER A 447 -15.13 -12.82 -11.56
N LEU A 448 -14.11 -13.12 -10.76
CA LEU A 448 -13.23 -14.26 -10.96
C LEU A 448 -13.98 -15.61 -10.84
N THR A 449 -14.93 -15.72 -9.91
CA THR A 449 -15.76 -16.93 -9.76
C THR A 449 -16.66 -17.14 -10.99
N LEU A 450 -17.22 -16.05 -11.54
CA LEU A 450 -18.04 -16.11 -12.75
C LEU A 450 -17.22 -16.55 -13.96
N THR A 451 -16.00 -16.03 -14.13
CA THR A 451 -15.14 -16.37 -15.29
C THR A 451 -14.58 -17.78 -15.18
N ALA A 452 -14.27 -18.25 -13.97
CA ALA A 452 -13.87 -19.64 -13.72
C ALA A 452 -15.02 -20.63 -14.03
N SER A 453 -16.25 -20.26 -13.66
CA SER A 453 -17.45 -21.08 -13.89
C SER A 453 -18.05 -20.94 -15.30
N TYR A 454 -17.46 -20.14 -16.18
CA TYR A 454 -18.08 -19.78 -17.45
C TYR A 454 -18.15 -20.95 -18.43
N ALA A 455 -17.10 -21.79 -18.49
CA ALA A 455 -17.04 -22.92 -19.43
C ALA A 455 -18.15 -23.95 -19.19
N GLU A 456 -18.39 -24.29 -17.91
CA GLU A 456 -19.39 -25.26 -17.45
C GLU A 456 -20.85 -24.76 -17.52
N ALA A 457 -21.06 -23.46 -17.77
CA ALA A 457 -22.38 -22.86 -17.71
C ALA A 457 -23.19 -23.08 -19.00
N ASP A 458 -24.50 -23.26 -18.84
CA ASP A 458 -25.47 -23.23 -19.93
C ASP A 458 -25.55 -21.84 -20.59
N SER A 459 -26.15 -21.75 -21.78
CA SER A 459 -26.23 -20.51 -22.56
C SER A 459 -26.91 -19.35 -21.83
N LEU A 460 -27.92 -19.65 -21.02
CA LEU A 460 -28.67 -18.64 -20.25
C LEU A 460 -27.80 -18.08 -19.11
N ARG A 461 -27.09 -18.94 -18.39
CA ARG A 461 -26.15 -18.56 -17.33
C ARG A 461 -24.96 -17.79 -17.88
N LYS A 462 -24.41 -18.21 -19.03
CA LYS A 462 -23.34 -17.47 -19.73
C LYS A 462 -23.76 -16.03 -20.02
N ALA A 463 -24.96 -15.82 -20.56
CA ALA A 463 -25.51 -14.48 -20.80
C ALA A 463 -25.63 -13.67 -19.50
N LYS A 464 -26.16 -14.25 -18.42
CA LYS A 464 -26.25 -13.61 -17.10
C LYS A 464 -24.88 -13.24 -16.54
N TYR A 465 -23.88 -14.12 -16.69
CA TYR A 465 -22.53 -13.87 -16.21
C TYR A 465 -21.90 -12.67 -16.92
N LEU A 466 -22.05 -12.56 -18.23
CA LEU A 466 -21.55 -11.40 -18.98
C LEU A 466 -22.17 -10.08 -18.52
N ILE A 467 -23.47 -10.06 -18.21
CA ILE A 467 -24.16 -8.88 -17.67
C ILE A 467 -23.57 -8.49 -16.31
N TYR A 468 -23.41 -9.46 -15.40
CA TYR A 468 -22.84 -9.19 -14.08
C TYR A 468 -21.37 -8.77 -14.15
N LEU A 469 -20.56 -9.38 -15.02
CA LEU A 469 -19.18 -8.99 -15.25
C LEU A 469 -19.08 -7.54 -15.73
N GLN A 470 -19.88 -7.16 -16.72
CA GLN A 470 -19.91 -5.76 -17.18
C GLN A 470 -20.31 -4.78 -16.07
N ALA A 471 -21.34 -5.11 -15.29
CA ALA A 471 -21.78 -4.27 -14.18
C ALA A 471 -20.70 -4.13 -13.08
N ASN A 472 -19.98 -5.22 -12.77
CA ASN A 472 -18.87 -5.21 -11.82
C ASN A 472 -17.69 -4.38 -12.35
N GLN A 473 -17.34 -4.55 -13.63
CA GLN A 473 -16.26 -3.81 -14.29
C GLN A 473 -16.49 -2.30 -14.27
N LEU A 474 -17.74 -1.86 -14.50
CA LEU A 474 -18.11 -0.44 -14.41
C LEU A 474 -17.96 0.14 -13.00
N LYS A 475 -18.22 -0.65 -11.94
CA LYS A 475 -17.98 -0.22 -10.56
C LYS A 475 -16.48 -0.09 -10.28
N MET A 476 -15.71 -1.11 -10.64
CA MET A 476 -14.25 -1.10 -10.49
C MET A 476 -13.59 0.05 -11.24
N LEU A 477 -14.08 0.39 -12.44
CA LEU A 477 -13.56 1.53 -13.20
C LEU A 477 -13.73 2.85 -12.46
N LYS A 478 -14.85 3.05 -11.74
CA LYS A 478 -15.06 4.26 -10.93
C LYS A 478 -14.02 4.35 -9.80
N TRP A 479 -13.74 3.23 -9.14
CA TRP A 479 -12.74 3.19 -8.08
C TRP A 479 -11.33 3.36 -8.61
N ALA A 480 -10.97 2.68 -9.70
CA ALA A 480 -9.67 2.81 -10.36
C ALA A 480 -9.38 4.22 -10.89
N LYS A 481 -10.42 4.99 -11.25
CA LYS A 481 -10.27 6.42 -11.57
C LYS A 481 -9.98 7.29 -10.35
N SER A 482 -10.49 6.89 -9.18
CA SER A 482 -10.36 7.65 -7.93
C SER A 482 -9.05 7.36 -7.19
N CYS A 483 -8.67 6.08 -7.09
CA CYS A 483 -7.38 5.64 -6.56
C CYS A 483 -6.85 4.46 -7.41
N PRO A 484 -6.09 4.73 -8.47
CA PRO A 484 -5.56 3.67 -9.34
C PRO A 484 -4.64 2.70 -8.58
N GLU A 485 -3.92 3.18 -7.58
CA GLU A 485 -2.97 2.37 -6.79
C GLU A 485 -3.67 1.18 -6.10
N ASN A 486 -4.88 1.38 -5.57
CA ASN A 486 -5.63 0.32 -4.88
C ASN A 486 -6.44 -0.58 -5.82
N PHE A 487 -6.91 -0.05 -6.95
CA PHE A 487 -8.02 -0.66 -7.71
C PHE A 487 -7.73 -0.93 -9.18
N ARG A 488 -6.68 -0.35 -9.78
CA ARG A 488 -6.42 -0.47 -11.21
C ARG A 488 -6.06 -1.90 -11.61
N HIS A 489 -5.18 -2.54 -10.86
CA HIS A 489 -4.76 -3.92 -11.10
C HIS A 489 -5.92 -4.92 -10.95
N LYS A 490 -6.88 -4.68 -10.02
CA LYS A 490 -8.13 -5.45 -9.90
C LYS A 490 -8.99 -5.35 -11.16
N TYR A 491 -9.17 -4.11 -11.65
CA TYR A 491 -9.89 -3.86 -12.89
C TYR A 491 -9.22 -4.57 -14.07
N ASP A 492 -7.90 -4.45 -14.20
CA ASP A 492 -7.16 -5.05 -15.31
C ASP A 492 -7.19 -6.59 -15.24
N LEU A 493 -7.13 -7.19 -14.04
CA LEU A 493 -7.26 -8.65 -13.87
C LEU A 493 -8.63 -9.17 -14.32
N VAL A 494 -9.72 -8.49 -13.94
CA VAL A 494 -11.06 -8.88 -14.39
C VAL A 494 -11.23 -8.62 -15.89
N ALA A 495 -10.67 -7.53 -16.43
CA ALA A 495 -10.67 -7.27 -17.87
C ALA A 495 -9.95 -8.39 -18.65
N ALA A 496 -8.81 -8.87 -18.12
CA ALA A 496 -8.06 -9.98 -18.69
C ALA A 496 -8.90 -11.25 -18.75
N GLU A 497 -9.54 -11.63 -17.64
CA GLU A 497 -10.44 -12.79 -17.58
C GLU A 497 -11.65 -12.65 -18.52
N MET A 498 -12.21 -11.45 -18.66
CA MET A 498 -13.30 -11.18 -19.61
C MET A 498 -12.86 -11.35 -21.06
N MET A 499 -11.62 -10.96 -21.41
CA MET A 499 -11.07 -11.19 -22.76
C MET A 499 -10.75 -12.66 -22.99
N ARG A 500 -10.26 -13.36 -21.97
CA ARG A 500 -10.01 -14.80 -22.00
C ARG A 500 -11.27 -15.59 -22.34
N ILE A 501 -12.38 -15.37 -21.64
CA ILE A 501 -13.65 -16.10 -21.92
C ILE A 501 -14.27 -15.76 -23.27
N ARG A 502 -13.81 -14.68 -23.93
CA ARG A 502 -14.20 -14.28 -25.29
C ARG A 502 -13.23 -14.78 -26.37
N GLY A 503 -12.17 -15.51 -26.00
CA GLY A 503 -11.16 -16.00 -26.94
C GLY A 503 -10.22 -14.92 -27.49
N ARG A 504 -10.15 -13.73 -26.87
CA ARG A 504 -9.29 -12.62 -27.32
C ARG A 504 -7.94 -12.68 -26.61
N PHE A 505 -7.09 -13.61 -27.04
CA PHE A 505 -5.84 -13.97 -26.39
C PHE A 505 -4.86 -12.79 -26.19
N GLN A 506 -4.52 -12.06 -27.25
CA GLN A 506 -3.55 -10.95 -27.19
C GLN A 506 -3.99 -9.82 -26.23
N GLU A 507 -5.29 -9.52 -26.21
CA GLU A 507 -5.83 -8.51 -25.31
C GLU A 507 -5.90 -8.99 -23.87
N ALA A 508 -6.23 -10.27 -23.65
CA ALA A 508 -6.16 -10.88 -22.34
C ALA A 508 -4.73 -10.78 -21.78
N GLN A 509 -3.71 -11.13 -22.58
CA GLN A 509 -2.30 -11.01 -22.18
C GLN A 509 -1.94 -9.58 -21.77
N LYS A 510 -2.28 -8.57 -22.58
CA LYS A 510 -2.00 -7.17 -22.27
C LYS A 510 -2.58 -6.77 -20.91
N HIS A 511 -3.82 -7.16 -20.64
CA HIS A 511 -4.48 -6.86 -19.37
C HIS A 511 -3.90 -7.66 -18.20
N TYR A 512 -3.50 -8.92 -18.38
CA TYR A 512 -2.80 -9.68 -17.32
C TYR A 512 -1.47 -9.04 -16.95
N HIS A 513 -0.66 -8.62 -17.93
CA HIS A 513 0.61 -7.95 -17.66
C HIS A 513 0.40 -6.64 -16.90
N ALA A 514 -0.59 -5.82 -17.30
CA ALA A 514 -0.95 -4.61 -16.58
C ALA A 514 -1.42 -4.90 -15.13
N ALA A 515 -2.16 -5.99 -14.92
CA ALA A 515 -2.58 -6.41 -13.59
C ALA A 515 -1.39 -6.86 -12.72
N ILE A 516 -0.47 -7.65 -13.27
CA ILE A 516 0.74 -8.13 -12.59
C ILE A 516 1.62 -6.95 -12.20
N GLU A 517 1.95 -6.06 -13.14
CA GLU A 517 2.78 -4.88 -12.90
C GLU A 517 2.11 -3.95 -11.88
N GLY A 518 0.82 -3.67 -12.06
CA GLY A 518 0.06 -2.80 -11.16
C GLY A 518 -0.05 -3.37 -9.74
N ALA A 519 -0.21 -4.69 -9.59
CA ALA A 519 -0.24 -5.34 -8.27
C ALA A 519 1.14 -5.30 -7.62
N MET A 520 2.20 -5.62 -8.37
CA MET A 520 3.59 -5.63 -7.90
C MET A 520 4.05 -4.24 -7.43
N VAL A 521 3.87 -3.21 -8.27
CA VAL A 521 4.30 -1.82 -7.96
C VAL A 521 3.58 -1.26 -6.73
N ASN A 522 2.32 -1.64 -6.51
CA ASN A 522 1.52 -1.18 -5.37
C ASN A 522 1.53 -2.16 -4.18
N GLY A 523 2.27 -3.27 -4.27
CA GLY A 523 2.49 -4.20 -3.16
C GLY A 523 1.41 -5.26 -2.91
N TYR A 524 0.44 -5.46 -3.80
CA TYR A 524 -0.65 -6.45 -3.69
C TYR A 524 -0.20 -7.86 -4.10
N ARG A 525 0.66 -8.49 -3.29
CA ARG A 525 1.35 -9.76 -3.63
C ARG A 525 0.43 -10.92 -3.98
N GLN A 526 -0.68 -11.07 -3.27
CA GLN A 526 -1.66 -12.12 -3.52
C GLN A 526 -2.38 -11.93 -4.86
N GLU A 527 -2.63 -10.69 -5.25
CA GLU A 527 -3.28 -10.39 -6.53
C GLU A 527 -2.29 -10.51 -7.70
N GLU A 528 -1.02 -10.20 -7.47
CA GLU A 528 0.07 -10.53 -8.39
C GLU A 528 0.17 -12.05 -8.59
N ALA A 529 0.14 -12.83 -7.50
CA ALA A 529 0.21 -14.29 -7.55
C ALA A 529 -0.97 -14.88 -8.34
N ILE A 530 -2.19 -14.42 -8.06
CA ILE A 530 -3.39 -14.83 -8.80
C ILE A 530 -3.25 -14.43 -10.28
N ALA A 531 -2.85 -13.20 -10.60
CA ALA A 531 -2.73 -12.76 -11.99
C ALA A 531 -1.68 -13.57 -12.76
N CYS A 532 -0.54 -13.90 -12.14
CA CYS A 532 0.49 -14.79 -12.70
C CYS A 532 -0.06 -16.21 -12.93
N GLU A 533 -0.76 -16.78 -11.94
CA GLU A 533 -1.37 -18.12 -12.05
C GLU A 533 -2.38 -18.16 -13.21
N ARG A 534 -3.26 -17.14 -13.30
CA ARG A 534 -4.26 -17.05 -14.37
C ARG A 534 -3.64 -16.87 -15.76
N LEU A 535 -2.58 -16.08 -15.87
CA LEU A 535 -1.85 -15.91 -17.13
C LEU A 535 -1.12 -17.20 -17.54
N ALA A 536 -0.50 -17.90 -16.59
CA ALA A 536 0.13 -19.19 -16.85
C ALA A 536 -0.86 -20.22 -17.39
N LEU A 537 -2.07 -20.28 -16.80
CA LEU A 537 -3.14 -21.15 -17.29
C LEU A 537 -3.60 -20.77 -18.70
N LEU A 538 -3.68 -19.49 -19.04
CA LEU A 538 -3.99 -19.03 -20.39
C LEU A 538 -2.94 -19.50 -21.42
N TYR A 539 -1.65 -19.44 -21.06
CA TYR A 539 -0.57 -19.94 -21.92
C TYR A 539 -0.61 -21.46 -22.09
N LEU A 540 -0.96 -22.20 -21.03
CA LEU A 540 -1.16 -23.66 -21.11
C LEU A 540 -2.30 -24.02 -22.05
N ASP A 541 -3.44 -23.33 -21.96
CA ASP A 541 -4.58 -23.52 -22.87
C ASP A 541 -4.19 -23.24 -24.34
N SER A 542 -3.17 -22.40 -24.56
CA SER A 542 -2.69 -21.99 -25.89
C SER A 542 -1.44 -22.76 -26.35
N SER A 543 -1.03 -23.82 -25.63
CA SER A 543 0.14 -24.66 -25.92
C SER A 543 1.51 -23.97 -25.86
N CYS A 544 1.61 -22.81 -25.18
CA CYS A 544 2.86 -22.07 -24.94
C CYS A 544 3.48 -22.49 -23.60
N LYS A 545 4.20 -23.62 -23.58
CA LYS A 545 4.65 -24.26 -22.32
C LYS A 545 5.75 -23.49 -21.58
N ASP A 546 6.64 -22.81 -22.29
CA ASP A 546 7.77 -22.11 -21.67
C ASP A 546 7.30 -20.85 -20.94
N GLU A 547 6.44 -20.05 -21.59
CA GLU A 547 5.80 -18.89 -20.99
C GLU A 547 4.89 -19.29 -19.82
N ALA A 548 4.15 -20.40 -19.98
CA ALA A 548 3.36 -20.96 -18.88
C ALA A 548 4.25 -21.34 -17.67
N GLY A 549 5.38 -22.00 -17.90
CA GLY A 549 6.34 -22.35 -16.87
C GLY A 549 6.88 -21.13 -16.12
N PHE A 550 7.29 -20.09 -16.87
CA PHE A 550 7.78 -18.84 -16.30
C PHE A 550 6.75 -18.18 -15.36
N PHE A 551 5.52 -17.97 -15.83
CA PHE A 551 4.49 -17.32 -15.03
C PHE A 551 3.99 -18.21 -13.87
N MET A 552 4.00 -19.53 -14.03
CA MET A 552 3.65 -20.46 -12.94
C MET A 552 4.69 -20.43 -11.82
N GLN A 553 5.99 -20.40 -12.16
CA GLN A 553 7.06 -20.22 -11.17
C GLN A 553 6.99 -18.85 -10.50
N LYS A 554 6.65 -17.79 -11.25
CA LYS A 554 6.43 -16.47 -10.66
C LYS A 554 5.26 -16.49 -9.67
N ALA A 555 4.13 -17.10 -10.04
CA ALA A 555 2.98 -17.26 -9.14
C ALA A 555 3.35 -18.01 -7.85
N HIS A 556 4.08 -19.13 -7.99
CA HIS A 556 4.57 -19.92 -6.86
C HIS A 556 5.46 -19.11 -5.92
N LYS A 557 6.45 -18.38 -6.45
CA LYS A 557 7.31 -17.48 -5.66
C LYS A 557 6.50 -16.38 -4.97
N SER A 558 5.53 -15.78 -5.66
CA SER A 558 4.67 -14.76 -5.06
C SER A 558 3.83 -15.34 -3.91
N TYR A 559 3.25 -16.53 -4.05
CA TYR A 559 2.52 -17.21 -2.96
C TYR A 559 3.43 -17.54 -1.76
N LEU A 560 4.66 -18.01 -1.99
CA LEU A 560 5.64 -18.23 -0.92
C LEU A 560 6.03 -16.93 -0.22
N SER A 561 6.30 -15.86 -0.97
CA SER A 561 6.64 -14.55 -0.40
C SER A 561 5.51 -13.92 0.41
N TRP A 562 4.26 -14.21 0.03
CA TRP A 562 3.07 -13.85 0.79
C TRP A 562 2.92 -14.69 2.08
N GLY A 563 3.56 -15.86 2.16
CA GLY A 563 3.45 -16.80 3.27
C GLY A 563 2.34 -17.83 3.11
N ALA A 564 1.70 -17.91 1.93
CA ALA A 564 0.65 -18.87 1.60
C ALA A 564 1.24 -20.23 1.17
N SER A 565 2.03 -20.84 2.06
CA SER A 565 2.81 -22.05 1.78
C SER A 565 1.95 -23.23 1.33
N GLU A 566 0.73 -23.39 1.86
CA GLU A 566 -0.15 -24.50 1.47
C GLU A 566 -0.70 -24.31 0.05
N LYS A 567 -0.94 -23.06 -0.38
CA LYS A 567 -1.31 -22.76 -1.77
C LYS A 567 -0.13 -22.97 -2.73
N ALA A 568 1.07 -22.58 -2.34
CA ALA A 568 2.28 -22.86 -3.12
C ALA A 568 2.51 -24.37 -3.30
N LYS A 569 2.32 -25.15 -2.22
CA LYS A 569 2.40 -26.62 -2.25
C LYS A 569 1.33 -27.26 -3.14
N GLU A 570 0.10 -26.75 -3.14
CA GLU A 570 -0.95 -27.18 -4.07
C GLU A 570 -0.53 -26.96 -5.54
N LEU A 571 0.11 -25.83 -5.83
CA LEU A 571 0.64 -25.54 -7.17
C LEU A 571 1.73 -26.54 -7.58
N GLU A 572 2.66 -26.86 -6.68
CA GLU A 572 3.70 -27.88 -6.90
C GLU A 572 3.11 -29.26 -7.17
N GLU A 573 2.07 -29.66 -6.43
CA GLU A 573 1.38 -30.94 -6.60
C GLU A 573 0.67 -31.01 -7.97
N LYS A 574 0.03 -29.92 -8.39
CA LYS A 574 -0.81 -29.88 -9.59
C LYS A 574 -0.02 -29.63 -10.88
N TYR A 575 1.07 -28.85 -10.80
CA TYR A 575 1.87 -28.41 -11.93
C TYR A 575 3.35 -28.80 -11.77
N ALA A 576 3.61 -29.99 -11.24
CA ALA A 576 4.96 -30.51 -10.98
C ALA A 576 5.90 -30.49 -12.21
N SER A 577 5.36 -30.55 -13.42
CA SER A 577 6.15 -30.45 -14.67
C SER A 577 6.60 -29.03 -15.02
N LEU A 578 5.96 -28.01 -14.45
CA LEU A 578 6.22 -26.58 -14.72
C LEU A 578 6.98 -25.90 -13.57
N ILE A 579 6.95 -26.50 -12.38
CA ILE A 579 7.62 -26.04 -11.16
C ILE A 579 8.72 -27.07 -10.82
N PRO A 580 10.00 -26.78 -11.11
CA PRO A 580 11.10 -27.67 -10.75
C PRO A 580 11.13 -27.87 -9.24
N ARG A 581 10.92 -29.10 -8.76
CA ARG A 581 11.17 -29.44 -7.35
C ARG A 581 12.67 -29.31 -7.10
N GLU A 582 13.06 -28.38 -6.23
CA GLU A 582 14.35 -28.49 -5.54
C GLU A 582 14.31 -29.77 -4.70
N GLN A 583 14.86 -30.86 -5.24
CA GLN A 583 15.17 -32.03 -4.42
C GLN A 583 16.21 -31.58 -3.40
N LYS A 584 15.79 -31.37 -2.15
CA LYS A 584 16.68 -31.45 -0.99
C LYS A 584 17.32 -32.84 -0.99
N GLN A 585 18.48 -32.99 -1.63
CA GLN A 585 19.33 -34.16 -1.42
C GLN A 585 19.73 -34.15 0.05
N GLN A 586 19.14 -35.07 0.81
CA GLN A 586 19.70 -35.54 2.08
C GLN A 586 21.03 -36.22 1.75
N THR A 587 22.13 -35.47 1.77
CA THR A 587 23.45 -36.04 2.01
C THR A 587 23.57 -36.32 3.50
N THR A 588 23.00 -37.44 3.94
CA THR A 588 23.53 -38.19 5.09
C THR A 588 24.89 -38.75 4.69
N GLY A 589 25.90 -37.88 4.70
CA GLY A 589 27.31 -38.25 4.64
C GLY A 589 27.88 -38.18 6.05
N THR A 590 27.92 -39.32 6.72
CA THR A 590 28.59 -39.49 8.02
C THR A 590 30.08 -39.15 7.85
N ILE A 591 30.52 -37.99 8.36
CA ILE A 591 31.95 -37.73 8.57
C ILE A 591 32.23 -37.88 10.06
N THR A 592 32.78 -39.05 10.40
CA THR A 592 33.50 -39.28 11.65
C THR A 592 34.75 -38.41 11.69
N VAL A 593 34.82 -37.50 12.65
CA VAL A 593 36.09 -36.87 13.05
C VAL A 593 36.50 -37.45 14.39
N SER A 594 37.45 -38.38 14.34
CA SER A 594 38.16 -38.92 15.50
C SER A 594 39.38 -38.06 15.83
N GLY A 595 39.42 -37.54 17.05
CA GLY A 595 40.65 -37.30 17.83
C GLY A 595 41.42 -36.00 17.59
N ALA A 596 41.32 -35.05 18.53
CA ALA A 596 42.33 -34.80 19.58
C ALA A 596 42.34 -33.34 20.06
N SER A 597 41.93 -33.17 21.33
CA SER A 597 42.45 -32.26 22.36
C SER A 597 42.54 -30.74 22.10
N GLY A 598 41.68 -30.02 22.81
CA GLY A 598 41.81 -28.58 23.08
C GLY A 598 40.67 -28.05 23.95
N SER A 599 40.64 -28.48 25.23
CA SER A 599 39.68 -28.02 26.24
C SER A 599 39.77 -26.51 26.48
N LEU A 600 38.64 -25.79 26.38
CA LEU A 600 38.33 -24.67 27.27
C LEU A 600 36.82 -24.67 27.57
N THR A 601 36.49 -25.20 28.74
CA THR A 601 35.21 -24.98 29.43
C THR A 601 35.08 -23.52 29.87
N LEU A 602 33.94 -22.89 29.60
CA LEU A 602 33.40 -21.83 30.43
C LEU A 602 31.86 -21.94 30.45
N SER A 603 31.37 -22.54 31.52
CA SER A 603 30.00 -22.48 31.98
C SER A 603 29.73 -21.13 32.65
N GLY A 604 28.59 -20.52 32.32
CA GLY A 604 27.89 -19.56 33.18
C GLY A 604 28.22 -18.08 33.00
N ALA A 605 27.49 -17.40 32.12
CA ALA A 605 27.07 -16.01 32.32
C ALA A 605 25.84 -15.70 31.43
N THR A 606 24.70 -15.55 32.10
CA THR A 606 23.62 -14.56 31.88
C THR A 606 23.48 -13.89 30.50
N GLU A 607 22.25 -13.99 29.97
CA GLU A 607 21.48 -12.94 29.26
C GLU A 607 22.29 -11.90 28.48
N ASN A 608 22.41 -12.06 27.14
CA ASN A 608 22.34 -10.96 26.14
C ASN A 608 22.61 -11.37 24.66
N THR A 609 22.56 -12.64 24.27
CA THR A 609 22.88 -13.05 22.89
C THR A 609 21.75 -12.95 21.85
N SER A 610 20.54 -12.53 22.23
CA SER A 610 19.42 -12.36 21.28
C SER A 610 19.40 -11.00 20.55
N SER A 611 20.21 -10.03 20.97
CA SER A 611 20.19 -8.68 20.40
C SER A 611 21.07 -8.52 19.15
N THR A 612 22.18 -9.26 19.05
CA THR A 612 23.12 -9.16 17.92
C THR A 612 22.64 -9.91 16.67
N GLN A 613 21.98 -11.06 16.81
CA GLN A 613 21.45 -11.81 15.64
C GLN A 613 20.26 -11.12 14.94
N ILE A 614 19.45 -10.35 15.69
CA ILE A 614 18.27 -9.63 15.15
C ILE A 614 18.70 -8.32 14.44
N LEU A 615 19.79 -7.71 14.89
CA LEU A 615 20.38 -6.53 14.24
C LEU A 615 20.95 -6.88 12.84
N ASP A 616 21.55 -8.06 12.68
CA ASP A 616 22.16 -8.50 11.41
C ASP A 616 21.15 -8.90 10.32
N LEU A 617 19.99 -9.47 10.67
CA LEU A 617 18.95 -9.78 9.68
C LEU A 617 18.35 -8.50 9.06
N SER A 618 18.18 -7.45 9.87
CA SER A 618 17.66 -6.16 9.37
C SER A 618 18.62 -5.51 8.38
N THR A 619 19.94 -5.66 8.60
CA THR A 619 21.00 -5.16 7.71
C THR A 619 21.04 -6.00 6.44
N ALA A 620 21.01 -7.34 6.55
CA ALA A 620 20.95 -8.24 5.41
C ALA A 620 19.69 -8.04 4.55
N MET A 621 18.52 -7.79 5.17
CA MET A 621 17.27 -7.49 4.48
C MET A 621 17.32 -6.13 3.77
N LYS A 622 17.86 -5.08 4.41
CA LYS A 622 18.05 -3.77 3.78
C LYS A 622 18.99 -3.87 2.58
N VAL A 623 20.11 -4.56 2.74
CA VAL A 623 21.07 -4.82 1.67
C VAL A 623 20.42 -5.59 0.52
N SER A 624 19.68 -6.65 0.83
CA SER A 624 18.95 -7.44 -0.17
C SER A 624 17.91 -6.59 -0.91
N GLN A 625 17.16 -5.73 -0.20
CA GLN A 625 16.21 -4.80 -0.84
C GLN A 625 16.90 -3.75 -1.72
N ILE A 626 18.07 -3.24 -1.30
CA ILE A 626 18.85 -2.27 -2.09
C ILE A 626 19.33 -2.89 -3.41
N ILE A 627 19.78 -4.15 -3.37
CA ILE A 627 20.24 -4.89 -4.55
C ILE A 627 19.05 -5.28 -5.43
N SER A 628 17.98 -5.87 -4.87
CA SER A 628 16.80 -6.33 -5.62
C SER A 628 15.95 -5.22 -6.22
N SER A 629 16.08 -3.98 -5.74
CA SER A 629 15.36 -2.82 -6.30
C SER A 629 16.08 -2.18 -7.48
N GLU A 630 17.34 -2.53 -7.74
CA GLU A 630 18.11 -1.98 -8.84
C GLU A 630 17.99 -2.86 -10.09
N ILE A 631 17.56 -2.24 -11.19
CA ILE A 631 17.27 -2.93 -12.45
C ILE A 631 18.36 -2.62 -13.49
N MET A 632 19.07 -1.50 -13.32
CA MET A 632 20.16 -1.10 -14.21
C MET A 632 21.46 -1.80 -13.81
N LEU A 633 22.06 -2.53 -14.76
CA LEU A 633 23.21 -3.40 -14.50
C LEU A 633 24.39 -2.61 -13.92
N ASP A 634 24.80 -1.49 -14.51
CA ASP A 634 25.90 -0.64 -14.05
C ASP A 634 25.74 -0.19 -12.57
N ARG A 635 24.55 0.32 -12.21
CA ARG A 635 24.22 0.75 -10.85
C ARG A 635 24.13 -0.41 -9.89
N LEU A 636 23.64 -1.55 -10.36
CA LEU A 636 23.56 -2.79 -9.58
C LEU A 636 24.96 -3.29 -9.23
N LEU A 637 25.86 -3.38 -10.22
CA LEU A 637 27.25 -3.79 -10.01
C LEU A 637 27.95 -2.86 -9.00
N GLN A 638 27.75 -1.55 -9.13
CA GLN A 638 28.31 -0.57 -8.19
C GLN A 638 27.78 -0.78 -6.76
N LYS A 639 26.47 -0.97 -6.60
CA LYS A 639 25.86 -1.24 -5.28
C LYS A 639 26.36 -2.55 -4.69
N ILE A 640 26.45 -3.62 -5.49
CA ILE A 640 26.97 -4.92 -5.04
C ILE A 640 28.40 -4.74 -4.52
N MET A 641 29.27 -4.06 -5.25
CA MET A 641 30.66 -3.83 -4.83
C MET A 641 30.75 -3.04 -3.53
N ASN A 642 30.06 -1.91 -3.44
CA ASN A 642 30.08 -1.05 -2.26
C ASN A 642 29.58 -1.80 -1.00
N VAL A 643 28.47 -2.51 -1.13
CA VAL A 643 27.92 -3.35 -0.06
C VAL A 643 28.90 -4.46 0.31
N SER A 644 29.50 -5.11 -0.68
CA SER A 644 30.40 -6.24 -0.46
C SER A 644 31.64 -5.83 0.30
N ILE A 645 32.30 -4.75 -0.12
CA ILE A 645 33.50 -4.23 0.52
C ILE A 645 33.20 -3.77 1.95
N THR A 646 32.11 -3.01 2.13
CA THR A 646 31.72 -2.47 3.44
C THR A 646 31.41 -3.58 4.45
N ASN A 647 30.64 -4.60 4.04
CA ASN A 647 30.23 -5.68 4.96
C ASN A 647 31.33 -6.74 5.17
N ALA A 648 32.18 -6.99 4.17
CA ALA A 648 33.33 -7.87 4.32
C ALA A 648 34.44 -7.24 5.19
N GLY A 649 34.50 -5.90 5.22
CA GLY A 649 35.65 -5.17 5.74
C GLY A 649 36.87 -5.34 4.83
N ALA A 650 36.66 -5.39 3.52
CA ALA A 650 37.74 -5.43 2.52
C ALA A 650 38.27 -4.01 2.26
N GLN A 651 39.49 -3.90 1.75
CA GLN A 651 40.03 -2.65 1.18
C GLN A 651 39.89 -2.62 -0.34
N ARG A 652 39.95 -3.80 -0.94
CA ARG A 652 39.95 -3.98 -2.38
C ARG A 652 39.03 -5.12 -2.76
N GLY A 653 38.27 -4.96 -3.83
CA GLY A 653 37.40 -6.00 -4.32
C GLY A 653 37.20 -5.97 -5.83
N TYR A 654 36.88 -7.14 -6.38
CA TYR A 654 36.58 -7.35 -7.78
C TYR A 654 35.37 -8.26 -7.92
N LEU A 655 34.47 -7.88 -8.82
CA LEU A 655 33.37 -8.71 -9.29
C LEU A 655 33.69 -9.18 -10.71
N ILE A 656 33.80 -10.50 -10.84
CA ILE A 656 34.18 -11.17 -12.06
C ILE A 656 32.96 -11.93 -12.56
N LEU A 657 32.50 -11.66 -13.79
CA LEU A 657 31.37 -12.35 -14.40
C LEU A 657 31.82 -13.14 -15.63
N GLU A 658 31.08 -14.20 -15.93
CA GLU A 658 31.22 -14.92 -17.19
C GLU A 658 30.49 -14.14 -18.31
N SER A 659 31.20 -13.91 -19.42
CA SER A 659 30.67 -13.35 -20.67
C SER A 659 31.33 -14.05 -21.86
N ASP A 660 30.53 -14.59 -22.79
CA ASP A 660 31.00 -15.32 -23.98
C ASP A 660 32.05 -16.42 -23.67
N ASP A 661 31.81 -17.20 -22.61
CA ASP A 661 32.70 -18.26 -22.10
C ASP A 661 34.10 -17.80 -21.63
N GLU A 662 34.34 -16.48 -21.48
CA GLU A 662 35.53 -15.92 -20.82
C GLU A 662 35.17 -15.23 -19.48
N LEU A 663 36.08 -15.31 -18.50
CA LEU A 663 35.97 -14.56 -17.25
C LEU A 663 36.42 -13.12 -17.46
N THR A 664 35.53 -12.18 -17.14
CA THR A 664 35.76 -10.74 -17.28
C THR A 664 35.53 -10.01 -15.97
N ILE A 665 36.34 -8.99 -15.69
CA ILE A 665 36.15 -8.08 -14.57
C ILE A 665 35.08 -7.08 -14.98
N GLU A 666 33.97 -7.09 -14.25
CA GLU A 666 32.82 -6.23 -14.52
C GLU A 666 32.71 -5.09 -13.50
N ALA A 667 33.26 -5.28 -12.30
CA ALA A 667 33.44 -4.18 -11.36
C ALA A 667 34.71 -4.34 -10.52
N SER A 668 35.31 -3.22 -10.15
CA SER A 668 36.43 -3.16 -9.21
C SER A 668 36.29 -1.95 -8.32
N GLU A 669 36.69 -2.10 -7.07
CA GLU A 669 36.70 -1.01 -6.10
C GLU A 669 37.93 -1.14 -5.19
N ASP A 670 38.64 -0.03 -5.04
CA ASP A 670 39.87 0.11 -4.24
C ASP A 670 39.72 1.35 -3.36
N ILE A 671 39.57 1.12 -2.06
CA ILE A 671 39.35 2.18 -1.06
C ILE A 671 40.60 3.07 -0.92
N ASP A 672 41.80 2.50 -1.04
CA ASP A 672 43.05 3.23 -0.80
C ASP A 672 43.35 4.20 -1.95
N LYS A 673 42.97 3.83 -3.18
CA LYS A 673 43.08 4.71 -4.37
C LYS A 673 41.84 5.57 -4.63
N ASN A 674 40.74 5.31 -3.92
CA ASN A 674 39.42 5.91 -4.16
C ASN A 674 38.95 5.72 -5.62
N GLU A 675 39.24 4.54 -6.18
CA GLU A 675 38.91 4.15 -7.55
C GLU A 675 37.77 3.15 -7.53
N SER A 676 36.66 3.48 -8.21
CA SER A 676 35.53 2.58 -8.43
C SER A 676 35.19 2.58 -9.90
N MET A 677 35.23 1.40 -10.52
CA MET A 677 35.00 1.21 -11.96
C MET A 677 34.03 0.07 -12.18
N VAL A 678 33.02 0.29 -13.02
CA VAL A 678 32.00 -0.71 -13.41
C VAL A 678 31.92 -0.81 -14.93
N MET A 679 31.39 -1.92 -15.44
CA MET A 679 31.24 -2.20 -16.88
C MET A 679 32.58 -2.20 -17.64
N GLN A 680 33.63 -2.71 -17.00
CA GLN A 680 34.97 -2.72 -17.61
C GLN A 680 35.10 -3.78 -18.70
N SER A 681 34.36 -4.89 -18.57
CA SER A 681 34.47 -6.10 -19.40
C SER A 681 35.93 -6.48 -19.73
N MET A 682 36.83 -6.30 -18.75
CA MET A 682 38.27 -6.55 -18.92
C MET A 682 38.52 -8.05 -18.78
N PRO A 683 39.14 -8.73 -19.75
CA PRO A 683 39.49 -10.14 -19.60
C PRO A 683 40.39 -10.39 -18.39
N LEU A 684 40.11 -11.44 -17.63
CA LEU A 684 40.85 -11.81 -16.42
C LEU A 684 42.37 -11.96 -16.67
N LYS A 685 42.74 -12.40 -17.88
CA LYS A 685 44.12 -12.56 -18.36
C LYS A 685 44.91 -11.25 -18.48
N ASP A 686 44.23 -10.11 -18.55
CA ASP A 686 44.84 -8.79 -18.69
C ASP A 686 44.97 -8.07 -17.34
N CYS A 687 44.24 -8.51 -16.30
CA CYS A 687 44.32 -7.93 -14.97
C CYS A 687 45.53 -8.46 -14.18
N SER A 688 46.50 -7.60 -13.90
CA SER A 688 47.73 -7.95 -13.13
C SER A 688 47.62 -7.68 -11.62
N GLU A 689 46.44 -7.25 -11.17
CA GLU A 689 46.18 -6.73 -9.84
C GLU A 689 45.34 -7.65 -8.95
N ILE A 690 45.30 -8.96 -9.27
CA ILE A 690 44.64 -10.01 -8.49
C ILE A 690 45.40 -11.35 -8.57
N CYS A 691 45.21 -12.20 -7.56
CA CYS A 691 45.71 -13.59 -7.60
C CYS A 691 44.80 -14.47 -8.48
N ARG A 692 45.17 -14.62 -9.77
CA ARG A 692 44.40 -15.41 -10.75
C ARG A 692 44.26 -16.87 -10.37
N SER A 693 45.26 -17.43 -9.68
CA SER A 693 45.26 -18.83 -9.23
C SER A 693 44.09 -19.12 -8.28
N ILE A 694 43.78 -18.18 -7.38
CA ILE A 694 42.64 -18.28 -6.45
C ILE A 694 41.32 -18.16 -7.21
N VAL A 695 41.19 -17.19 -8.11
CA VAL A 695 39.97 -16.99 -8.92
C VAL A 695 39.67 -18.25 -9.76
N ASN A 696 40.68 -18.80 -10.42
CA ASN A 696 40.53 -20.02 -11.20
C ASN A 696 40.17 -21.22 -10.32
N TYR A 697 40.74 -21.34 -9.11
CA TYR A 697 40.35 -22.41 -8.21
C TYR A 697 38.86 -22.35 -7.89
N VAL A 698 38.36 -21.18 -7.44
CA VAL A 698 36.94 -20.97 -7.10
C VAL A 698 36.03 -21.18 -8.31
N TYR A 699 36.47 -20.76 -9.51
CA TYR A 699 35.73 -20.99 -10.76
C TYR A 699 35.49 -22.48 -11.04
N HIS A 700 36.49 -23.33 -10.82
CA HIS A 700 36.40 -24.77 -11.13
C HIS A 700 35.82 -25.59 -9.98
N SER A 701 36.13 -25.24 -8.73
CA SER A 701 35.67 -25.99 -7.56
C SER A 701 34.27 -25.58 -7.09
N GLY A 702 33.89 -24.33 -7.29
CA GLY A 702 32.70 -23.75 -6.68
C GLY A 702 32.79 -23.60 -5.15
N GLU A 703 33.99 -23.74 -4.57
CA GLU A 703 34.23 -23.64 -3.13
C GLU A 703 34.84 -22.29 -2.76
N ASP A 704 34.48 -21.77 -1.58
CA ASP A 704 35.05 -20.54 -1.04
C ASP A 704 36.53 -20.72 -0.65
N ILE A 705 37.35 -19.71 -0.93
CA ILE A 705 38.69 -19.58 -0.37
C ILE A 705 38.69 -18.42 0.62
N VAL A 706 39.02 -18.73 1.88
CA VAL A 706 39.21 -17.76 2.95
C VAL A 706 40.59 -17.96 3.53
N LEU A 707 41.45 -16.96 3.38
CA LEU A 707 42.78 -16.90 3.95
C LEU A 707 42.79 -15.72 4.93
N GLY A 708 43.01 -15.99 6.21
CA GLY A 708 43.32 -15.01 7.25
C GLY A 708 44.75 -14.45 7.15
N ASN A 709 45.72 -15.23 6.65
CA ASN A 709 47.05 -14.76 6.21
C ASN A 709 47.56 -15.52 4.96
N ALA A 710 47.37 -14.93 3.78
CA ALA A 710 47.75 -15.52 2.49
C ALA A 710 49.27 -15.72 2.29
N LEU A 711 50.13 -15.11 3.11
CA LEU A 711 51.57 -15.36 3.09
C LEU A 711 51.97 -16.58 3.93
N LYS A 712 51.16 -16.96 4.92
CA LYS A 712 51.48 -18.01 5.90
C LYS A 712 50.66 -19.29 5.70
N GLU A 713 49.49 -19.19 5.08
CA GLU A 713 48.54 -20.30 5.00
C GLU A 713 47.92 -20.49 3.61
N GLY A 714 47.49 -21.72 3.35
CA GLY A 714 46.86 -22.11 2.09
C GLY A 714 47.84 -22.57 1.00
N LEU A 715 47.28 -22.98 -0.14
CA LEU A 715 48.02 -23.54 -1.28
C LEU A 715 48.67 -22.47 -2.18
N PHE A 716 48.42 -21.19 -1.91
CA PHE A 716 48.73 -20.07 -2.81
C PHE A 716 49.88 -19.17 -2.32
N THR A 717 50.59 -19.56 -1.26
CA THR A 717 51.66 -18.77 -0.64
C THR A 717 52.84 -18.46 -1.57
N SER A 718 53.04 -19.28 -2.61
CA SER A 718 54.07 -19.11 -3.64
C SER A 718 53.61 -18.35 -4.89
N ASP A 719 52.36 -17.86 -4.92
CA ASP A 719 51.84 -17.10 -6.06
C ASP A 719 52.54 -15.74 -6.17
N THR A 720 52.99 -15.42 -7.39
CA THR A 720 53.76 -14.20 -7.67
C THR A 720 53.05 -12.91 -7.26
N TYR A 721 51.72 -12.86 -7.33
CA TYR A 721 50.95 -11.70 -6.91
C TYR A 721 50.95 -11.56 -5.39
N ILE A 722 50.67 -12.66 -4.67
CA ILE A 722 50.62 -12.69 -3.19
C ILE A 722 51.98 -12.30 -2.60
N MET A 723 53.09 -12.82 -3.16
CA MET A 723 54.44 -12.46 -2.72
C MET A 723 54.77 -10.99 -2.98
N ARG A 724 54.29 -10.41 -4.08
CA ARG A 724 54.56 -9.00 -4.44
C ARG A 724 53.74 -8.02 -3.60
N VAL A 725 52.45 -8.29 -3.41
CA VAL A 725 51.51 -7.39 -2.71
C VAL A 725 51.48 -7.66 -1.20
N GLN A 726 52.04 -8.79 -0.75
CA GLN A 726 52.09 -9.19 0.66
C GLN A 726 50.69 -9.23 1.29
N CYS A 727 49.74 -9.85 0.59
CA CYS A 727 48.34 -9.87 1.01
C CYS A 727 48.19 -10.54 2.38
N LYS A 728 47.48 -9.89 3.31
CA LYS A 728 47.16 -10.50 4.61
C LYS A 728 45.92 -11.37 4.47
N SER A 729 44.72 -10.80 4.45
CA SER A 729 43.50 -11.58 4.28
C SER A 729 43.01 -11.58 2.84
N ILE A 730 42.59 -12.74 2.33
CA ILE A 730 41.94 -12.91 1.02
C ILE A 730 40.63 -13.66 1.20
N LEU A 731 39.58 -13.18 0.54
CA LEU A 731 38.32 -13.88 0.37
C LEU A 731 38.03 -14.01 -1.13
N CYS A 732 37.75 -15.22 -1.59
CA CYS A 732 37.22 -15.45 -2.92
C CYS A 732 36.02 -16.38 -2.81
N THR A 733 34.84 -15.92 -3.24
CA THR A 733 33.58 -16.65 -3.10
C THR A 733 32.81 -16.68 -4.43
N PRO A 734 32.21 -17.82 -4.81
CA PRO A 734 31.40 -17.91 -6.01
C PRO A 734 30.00 -17.32 -5.77
N ILE A 735 29.51 -16.59 -6.76
CA ILE A 735 28.14 -16.09 -6.83
C ILE A 735 27.32 -17.11 -7.61
N MET A 736 26.49 -17.88 -6.89
CA MET A 736 25.73 -19.00 -7.46
C MET A 736 24.26 -18.62 -7.66
N SER A 737 23.68 -18.97 -8.83
CA SER A 737 22.24 -18.93 -9.10
C SER A 737 21.80 -20.28 -9.66
N LYS A 738 20.80 -20.92 -9.02
CA LYS A 738 20.23 -22.21 -9.47
C LYS A 738 21.29 -23.31 -9.72
N GLY A 739 22.37 -23.33 -8.93
CA GLY A 739 23.49 -24.28 -9.08
C GLY A 739 24.48 -23.95 -10.21
N LYS A 740 24.28 -22.86 -10.95
CA LYS A 740 25.24 -22.33 -11.93
C LYS A 740 26.05 -21.17 -11.33
N LEU A 741 27.36 -21.16 -11.59
CA LEU A 741 28.23 -20.04 -11.28
C LEU A 741 27.82 -18.84 -12.15
N SER A 742 27.33 -17.79 -11.51
CA SER A 742 26.91 -16.53 -12.16
C SER A 742 28.02 -15.48 -12.11
N GLY A 743 28.96 -15.61 -11.18
CA GLY A 743 30.11 -14.72 -11.03
C GLY A 743 31.01 -15.15 -9.88
N ILE A 744 32.08 -14.41 -9.65
CA ILE A 744 33.03 -14.58 -8.54
C ILE A 744 33.26 -13.23 -7.90
N LEU A 745 33.23 -13.20 -6.57
CA LEU A 745 33.57 -12.05 -5.76
C LEU A 745 34.92 -12.29 -5.10
N TYR A 746 35.89 -11.46 -5.42
CA TYR A 746 37.25 -11.52 -4.90
C TYR A 746 37.52 -10.28 -4.04
N MET A 747 38.04 -10.45 -2.84
CA MET A 747 38.28 -9.37 -1.88
C MET A 747 39.58 -9.56 -1.10
N GLU A 748 40.23 -8.44 -0.81
CA GLU A 748 41.51 -8.37 -0.10
C GLU A 748 41.44 -7.38 1.07
N ASN A 749 42.16 -7.71 2.14
CA ASN A 749 42.47 -6.78 3.22
C ASN A 749 43.94 -6.95 3.62
N ASN A 750 44.72 -5.87 3.47
CA ASN A 750 46.16 -5.87 3.74
C ASN A 750 46.51 -5.24 5.10
N LEU A 751 45.53 -4.69 5.81
CA LEU A 751 45.70 -4.09 7.13
C LEU A 751 45.63 -5.13 8.25
N SER A 752 44.69 -6.08 8.16
CA SER A 752 44.38 -7.03 9.24
C SER A 752 44.54 -8.49 8.79
N GLU A 753 45.11 -9.33 9.66
CA GLU A 753 44.97 -10.79 9.54
C GLU A 753 43.57 -11.21 10.02
N ASN A 754 43.01 -12.27 9.46
CA ASN A 754 41.66 -12.77 9.77
C ASN A 754 40.54 -11.71 9.61
N ALA A 755 40.64 -10.85 8.59
CA ALA A 755 39.65 -9.79 8.36
C ALA A 755 38.25 -10.32 7.99
N PHE A 756 38.19 -11.51 7.39
CA PHE A 756 36.96 -12.16 6.94
C PHE A 756 36.51 -13.22 7.94
N THR A 757 35.59 -12.87 8.83
CA THR A 757 35.06 -13.78 9.85
C THR A 757 33.90 -14.64 9.31
N PRO A 758 33.59 -15.79 9.93
CA PRO A 758 32.45 -16.63 9.54
C PRO A 758 31.12 -15.88 9.49
N GLU A 759 30.88 -14.95 10.42
CA GLU A 759 29.65 -14.14 10.48
C GLU A 759 29.54 -13.20 9.27
N ARG A 760 30.64 -12.53 8.90
CA ARG A 760 30.68 -11.68 7.70
C ARG A 760 30.51 -12.49 6.43
N LEU A 761 31.09 -13.68 6.38
CA LEU A 761 30.93 -14.63 5.27
C LEU A 761 29.47 -15.07 5.09
N GLU A 762 28.75 -15.30 6.18
CA GLU A 762 27.34 -15.68 6.11
C GLU A 762 26.48 -14.54 5.54
N ILE A 763 26.76 -13.29 5.93
CA ILE A 763 26.13 -12.09 5.34
C ILE A 763 26.44 -11.99 3.84
N LEU A 764 27.72 -12.14 3.46
CA LEU A 764 28.17 -12.14 2.06
C LEU A 764 27.46 -13.21 1.23
N ARG A 765 27.42 -14.44 1.72
CA ARG A 765 26.72 -15.55 1.05
C ARG A 765 25.23 -15.29 0.90
N SER A 766 24.58 -14.73 1.92
CA SER A 766 23.14 -14.43 1.91
C SER A 766 22.77 -13.47 0.77
N PHE A 767 23.55 -12.40 0.55
CA PHE A 767 23.27 -11.48 -0.54
C PHE A 767 23.89 -11.90 -1.88
N SER A 768 24.95 -12.72 -1.92
CA SER A 768 25.50 -13.25 -3.18
C SER A 768 24.43 -13.95 -4.02
N VAL A 769 23.52 -14.70 -3.38
CA VAL A 769 22.37 -15.31 -4.06
C VAL A 769 21.44 -14.23 -4.66
N GLN A 770 21.15 -13.17 -3.92
CA GLN A 770 20.32 -12.06 -4.40
C GLN A 770 21.00 -11.23 -5.49
N ALA A 771 22.32 -11.03 -5.39
CA ALA A 771 23.15 -10.40 -6.40
C ALA A 771 23.11 -11.22 -7.70
N ALA A 772 23.23 -12.54 -7.62
CA ALA A 772 23.13 -13.43 -8.78
C ALA A 772 21.79 -13.27 -9.52
N ILE A 773 20.68 -13.32 -8.77
CA ILE A 773 19.33 -13.15 -9.32
C ILE A 773 19.14 -11.75 -9.92
N SER A 774 19.63 -10.72 -9.24
CA SER A 774 19.48 -9.34 -9.69
C SER A 774 20.33 -9.07 -10.94
N ILE A 775 21.53 -9.64 -11.04
CA ILE A 775 22.39 -9.56 -12.24
C ILE A 775 21.71 -10.27 -13.41
N GLU A 776 21.15 -11.46 -13.20
CA GLU A 776 20.40 -12.20 -14.23
C GLU A 776 19.19 -11.37 -14.74
N ASN A 777 18.43 -10.79 -13.82
CA ASN A 777 17.29 -9.93 -14.14
C ASN A 777 17.71 -8.64 -14.87
N ALA A 778 18.78 -7.98 -14.42
CA ALA A 778 19.30 -6.77 -15.03
C ALA A 778 19.83 -7.04 -16.45
N ARG A 779 20.53 -8.16 -16.66
CA ARG A 779 20.97 -8.61 -18.00
C ARG A 779 19.78 -8.89 -18.92
N LEU A 780 18.75 -9.59 -18.44
CA LEU A 780 17.52 -9.84 -19.20
C LEU A 780 16.78 -8.53 -19.54
N PHE A 781 16.75 -7.60 -18.58
CA PHE A 781 16.15 -6.29 -18.78
C PHE A 781 16.93 -5.48 -19.82
N GLU A 782 18.25 -5.48 -19.76
CA GLU A 782 19.12 -4.83 -20.74
C GLU A 782 18.90 -5.43 -22.14
N LEU A 783 18.83 -6.76 -22.27
CA LEU A 783 18.49 -7.45 -23.51
C LEU A 783 17.11 -7.05 -24.07
N ALA A 784 16.14 -6.81 -23.20
CA ALA A 784 14.78 -6.44 -23.60
C ALA A 784 14.62 -4.95 -23.93
N THR A 785 15.50 -4.09 -23.40
CA THR A 785 15.36 -2.63 -23.48
C THR A 785 16.44 -1.93 -24.29
N THR A 786 17.52 -2.61 -24.65
CA THR A 786 18.63 -2.05 -25.45
C THR A 786 18.77 -2.71 -26.81
N ASP A 787 19.23 -1.94 -27.79
CA ASP A 787 19.53 -2.39 -29.14
C ASP A 787 20.84 -3.20 -29.14
N GLY A 788 20.78 -4.43 -29.65
CA GLY A 788 21.92 -5.36 -29.60
C GLY A 788 23.19 -4.85 -30.30
N MET A 789 23.04 -3.97 -31.30
CA MET A 789 24.14 -3.42 -32.08
C MET A 789 24.76 -2.17 -31.45
N THR A 790 23.93 -1.21 -31.04
CA THR A 790 24.36 0.11 -30.56
C THR A 790 24.44 0.24 -29.04
N LYS A 791 23.85 -0.72 -28.29
CA LYS A 791 23.74 -0.70 -26.82
C LYS A 791 23.03 0.55 -26.26
N LEU A 792 22.24 1.23 -27.10
CA LEU A 792 21.33 2.31 -26.73
C LEU A 792 19.94 1.74 -26.47
N TYR A 793 19.06 2.49 -25.80
CA TYR A 793 17.70 2.03 -25.57
C TYR A 793 16.93 1.84 -26.89
N VAL A 794 16.05 0.84 -26.95
CA VAL A 794 15.17 0.62 -28.10
C VAL A 794 14.02 1.63 -28.12
N HIS A 795 13.49 1.90 -29.32
CA HIS A 795 12.36 2.80 -29.54
C HIS A 795 11.21 2.62 -28.53
N ARG A 796 10.76 1.39 -28.28
CA ARG A 796 9.66 1.11 -27.35
C ARG A 796 9.94 1.56 -25.92
N TYR A 797 11.18 1.44 -25.47
CA TYR A 797 11.55 1.84 -24.11
C TYR A 797 11.70 3.36 -24.00
N PHE A 798 12.25 4.00 -25.03
CA PHE A 798 12.22 5.47 -25.16
C PHE A 798 10.81 6.05 -25.02
N GLN A 799 9.82 5.46 -25.71
CA GLN A 799 8.43 5.92 -25.64
C GLN A 799 7.91 5.94 -24.19
N LEU A 800 8.25 4.91 -23.41
CA LEU A 800 7.86 4.80 -22.00
C LEU A 800 8.57 5.84 -21.13
N LEU A 801 9.88 6.04 -21.33
CA LEU A 801 10.66 7.02 -20.58
C LEU A 801 10.21 8.46 -20.86
N LEU A 802 9.86 8.77 -22.11
CA LEU A 802 9.31 10.08 -22.46
C LEU A 802 7.96 10.35 -21.78
N ASP A 803 7.08 9.33 -21.69
CA ASP A 803 5.82 9.44 -20.94
C ASP A 803 6.05 9.71 -19.45
N GLN A 804 7.09 9.11 -18.86
CA GLN A 804 7.47 9.36 -17.47
C GLN A 804 8.02 10.76 -17.28
N GLU A 805 8.90 11.22 -18.18
CA GLU A 805 9.52 12.54 -18.08
C GLU A 805 8.49 13.67 -18.25
N ILE A 806 7.53 13.53 -19.15
CA ILE A 806 6.40 14.49 -19.28
C ILE A 806 5.61 14.57 -17.97
N LYS A 807 5.31 13.43 -17.32
CA LYS A 807 4.58 13.41 -16.04
C LYS A 807 5.42 14.05 -14.92
N ARG A 808 6.73 13.76 -14.87
CA ARG A 808 7.67 14.34 -13.89
C ARG A 808 7.76 15.86 -14.08
N SER A 809 8.02 16.31 -15.29
CA SER A 809 8.11 17.71 -15.68
C SER A 809 6.84 18.49 -15.33
N ARG A 810 5.64 17.96 -15.64
CA ARG A 810 4.36 18.57 -15.26
C ARG A 810 4.17 18.68 -13.74
N ARG A 811 4.61 17.68 -12.98
CA ARG A 811 4.49 17.66 -11.51
C ARG A 811 5.41 18.69 -10.85
N HIS A 812 6.63 18.84 -11.35
CA HIS A 812 7.68 19.67 -10.75
C HIS A 812 7.87 21.02 -11.43
N ASN A 813 7.11 21.30 -12.50
CA ASN A 813 7.22 22.50 -13.32
C ASN A 813 8.65 22.75 -13.82
N LYS A 814 9.31 21.69 -14.30
CA LYS A 814 10.68 21.69 -14.83
C LYS A 814 10.66 21.51 -16.34
N LYS A 815 11.53 22.19 -17.09
CA LYS A 815 11.66 21.98 -18.55
C LYS A 815 12.53 20.76 -18.85
N PHE A 816 12.29 20.10 -19.97
CA PHE A 816 13.23 19.13 -20.53
C PHE A 816 13.23 19.26 -22.06
N SER A 817 14.30 18.83 -22.70
CA SER A 817 14.45 18.91 -24.16
C SER A 817 14.58 17.55 -24.81
N LEU A 818 14.17 17.47 -26.07
CA LEU A 818 14.24 16.28 -26.92
C LEU A 818 15.11 16.62 -28.13
N ILE A 819 16.07 15.74 -28.45
CA ILE A 819 16.92 15.84 -29.64
C ILE A 819 16.63 14.64 -30.51
N MET A 820 16.19 14.85 -31.75
CA MET A 820 16.09 13.83 -32.79
C MET A 820 17.31 13.95 -33.71
N MET A 821 17.90 12.82 -34.10
CA MET A 821 19.17 12.75 -34.82
C MET A 821 19.07 11.74 -35.96
N ASP A 822 19.68 12.04 -37.10
CA ASP A 822 19.72 11.13 -38.24
C ASP A 822 21.05 11.24 -38.99
N ILE A 823 21.56 10.09 -39.46
CA ILE A 823 22.81 10.01 -40.19
C ILE A 823 22.61 10.43 -41.65
N ASP A 824 23.31 11.48 -42.05
CA ASP A 824 23.19 12.06 -43.38
C ASP A 824 23.66 11.09 -44.47
N ASN A 825 22.81 10.83 -45.47
CA ASN A 825 23.10 9.97 -46.62
C ASN A 825 23.48 8.52 -46.26
N PHE A 826 23.03 8.00 -45.12
CA PHE A 826 23.42 6.67 -44.65
C PHE A 826 23.08 5.53 -45.63
N LYS A 827 21.92 5.60 -46.30
CA LYS A 827 21.59 4.66 -47.39
C LYS A 827 22.65 4.65 -48.50
N SER A 828 23.05 5.81 -49.01
CA SER A 828 24.08 5.92 -50.05
C SER A 828 25.44 5.42 -49.56
N PHE A 829 25.76 5.65 -48.29
CA PHE A 829 26.96 5.09 -47.66
C PHE A 829 26.93 3.56 -47.64
N ASN A 830 25.82 2.96 -47.21
CA ASN A 830 25.64 1.50 -47.20
C ASN A 830 25.67 0.89 -48.60
N ASP A 831 25.04 1.55 -49.57
CA ASP A 831 25.03 1.10 -50.97
C ASP A 831 26.44 1.14 -51.60
N THR A 832 27.31 2.04 -51.11
CA THR A 832 28.69 2.22 -51.63
C THR A 832 29.72 1.33 -50.92
N TYR A 833 29.66 1.24 -49.60
CA TYR A 833 30.71 0.61 -48.77
C TYR A 833 30.26 -0.67 -48.04
N GLY A 834 28.99 -1.07 -48.21
CA GLY A 834 28.40 -2.28 -47.65
C GLY A 834 27.91 -2.12 -46.21
N HIS A 835 26.96 -2.99 -45.85
CA HIS A 835 26.28 -2.95 -44.54
C HIS A 835 27.21 -3.14 -43.35
N GLN A 836 28.32 -3.88 -43.48
CA GLN A 836 29.26 -4.08 -42.38
C GLN A 836 29.92 -2.76 -41.93
N LEU A 837 30.24 -1.89 -42.88
CA LEU A 837 30.79 -0.57 -42.56
C LEU A 837 29.70 0.37 -42.04
N GLY A 838 28.47 0.21 -42.53
CA GLY A 838 27.27 0.85 -41.97
C GLY A 838 27.02 0.53 -40.50
N ASP A 839 27.12 -0.74 -40.12
CA ASP A 839 26.96 -1.18 -38.73
C ASP A 839 28.03 -0.57 -37.82
N LYS A 840 29.25 -0.39 -38.35
CA LYS A 840 30.33 0.32 -37.64
C LYS A 840 30.00 1.80 -37.45
N VAL A 841 29.50 2.48 -38.49
CA VAL A 841 29.03 3.86 -38.39
C VAL A 841 27.96 4.01 -37.30
N LEU A 842 26.96 3.11 -37.27
CA LEU A 842 25.90 3.15 -36.26
C LEU A 842 26.45 3.02 -34.84
N LYS A 843 27.44 2.15 -34.63
CA LYS A 843 28.13 1.99 -33.35
C LYS A 843 28.92 3.24 -32.97
N ASP A 844 29.68 3.80 -33.90
CA ASP A 844 30.52 4.97 -33.65
C ASP A 844 29.67 6.22 -33.31
N VAL A 845 28.53 6.41 -34.00
CA VAL A 845 27.55 7.47 -33.69
C VAL A 845 26.93 7.27 -32.31
N ALA A 846 26.54 6.03 -31.97
CA ALA A 846 26.00 5.71 -30.65
C ALA A 846 27.00 5.98 -29.52
N VAL A 847 28.27 5.62 -29.72
CA VAL A 847 29.37 5.89 -28.79
C VAL A 847 29.60 7.40 -28.62
N ALA A 848 29.60 8.16 -29.73
CA ALA A 848 29.75 9.61 -29.69
C ALA A 848 28.63 10.28 -28.89
N ALA A 849 27.37 9.89 -29.13
CA ALA A 849 26.22 10.40 -28.40
C ALA A 849 26.29 10.06 -26.90
N LYS A 850 26.62 8.81 -26.56
CA LYS A 850 26.69 8.34 -25.17
C LYS A 850 27.84 8.99 -24.39
N ARG A 851 28.99 9.25 -25.04
CA ARG A 851 30.14 9.94 -24.42
C ARG A 851 29.82 11.38 -24.02
N ILE A 852 28.94 12.05 -24.77
CA ILE A 852 28.57 13.45 -24.52
C ILE A 852 27.40 13.56 -23.53
N SER A 853 26.55 12.53 -23.46
CA SER A 853 25.41 12.47 -22.55
C SER A 853 25.83 12.44 -21.08
N ARG A 854 25.05 13.10 -20.20
CA ARG A 854 25.17 12.99 -18.74
C ARG A 854 24.54 11.69 -18.25
N SER A 855 24.82 11.31 -17.01
CA SER A 855 24.21 10.14 -16.36
C SER A 855 22.68 10.18 -16.26
N GLU A 856 22.07 11.36 -16.35
CA GLU A 856 20.62 11.57 -16.32
C GLU A 856 19.98 11.65 -17.72
N ASP A 857 20.79 11.82 -18.77
CA ASP A 857 20.32 11.93 -20.14
C ASP A 857 19.99 10.54 -20.70
N ILE A 858 18.91 10.44 -21.47
CA ILE A 858 18.42 9.16 -22.01
C ILE A 858 18.68 9.15 -23.50
N THR A 859 19.47 8.20 -23.98
CA THR A 859 19.80 8.05 -25.41
C THR A 859 19.26 6.74 -25.95
N ALA A 860 18.56 6.79 -27.08
CA ALA A 860 17.88 5.66 -27.68
C ALA A 860 18.07 5.60 -29.20
N ARG A 861 18.02 4.39 -29.75
CA ARG A 861 17.89 4.15 -31.20
C ARG A 861 16.40 4.21 -31.55
N TYR A 862 16.03 5.22 -32.34
CA TYR A 862 14.63 5.51 -32.69
C TYR A 862 14.18 4.73 -33.92
N GLY A 863 15.08 4.55 -34.89
CA GLY A 863 14.84 3.89 -36.17
C GLY A 863 16.09 3.19 -36.71
N GLY A 864 16.12 2.93 -38.02
CA GLY A 864 17.24 2.27 -38.68
C GLY A 864 18.55 3.07 -38.59
N GLU A 865 18.47 4.35 -38.92
CA GLU A 865 19.58 5.33 -38.93
C GLU A 865 19.31 6.55 -38.02
N GLU A 866 18.22 6.47 -37.24
CA GLU A 866 17.71 7.55 -36.41
C GLU A 866 17.94 7.28 -34.92
N PHE A 867 18.35 8.31 -34.18
CA PHE A 867 18.59 8.29 -32.75
C PHE A 867 17.81 9.43 -32.07
N VAL A 868 17.51 9.25 -30.79
CA VAL A 868 16.79 10.25 -30.00
C VAL A 868 17.41 10.37 -28.61
N MET A 869 17.41 11.58 -28.07
CA MET A 869 17.91 11.87 -26.74
C MET A 869 16.93 12.74 -25.94
N ILE A 870 16.63 12.33 -24.71
CA ILE A 870 15.88 13.12 -23.73
C ILE A 870 16.90 13.78 -22.80
N LEU A 871 16.78 15.09 -22.61
CA LEU A 871 17.60 15.90 -21.72
C LEU A 871 16.74 16.47 -20.57
N PRO A 872 16.61 15.74 -19.45
CA PRO A 872 15.91 16.24 -18.26
C PRO A 872 16.48 17.57 -17.78
N GLU A 873 15.62 18.42 -17.21
CA GLU A 873 15.99 19.71 -16.60
C GLU A 873 16.84 20.62 -17.51
N THR A 874 16.65 20.52 -18.83
CA THR A 874 17.44 21.22 -19.85
C THR A 874 16.55 22.03 -20.76
N ASP A 875 16.83 23.32 -20.88
CA ASP A 875 16.12 24.24 -21.78
C ASP A 875 16.69 24.23 -23.21
N SER A 876 16.04 24.95 -24.12
CA SER A 876 16.40 24.95 -25.54
C SER A 876 17.84 25.42 -25.82
N PRO A 877 18.35 26.52 -25.21
CA PRO A 877 19.74 26.94 -25.42
C PRO A 877 20.75 25.88 -24.99
N GLN A 878 20.55 25.24 -23.83
CA GLN A 878 21.44 24.19 -23.36
C GLN A 878 21.36 22.93 -24.24
N ALA A 879 20.16 22.55 -24.67
CA ALA A 879 19.96 21.43 -25.57
C ALA A 879 20.64 21.64 -26.93
N MET A 880 20.62 22.86 -27.48
CA MET A 880 21.34 23.20 -28.70
C MET A 880 22.86 23.03 -28.55
N ILE A 881 23.43 23.38 -27.38
CA ILE A 881 24.85 23.17 -27.11
C ILE A 881 25.19 21.67 -27.10
N VAL A 882 24.36 20.84 -26.46
CA VAL A 882 24.55 19.38 -26.44
C VAL A 882 24.46 18.81 -27.85
N ALA A 883 23.43 19.19 -28.61
CA ALA A 883 23.25 18.76 -30.00
C ALA A 883 24.45 19.13 -30.88
N GLU A 884 24.98 20.35 -30.75
CA GLU A 884 26.13 20.81 -31.54
C GLU A 884 27.41 20.05 -31.18
N LYS A 885 27.62 19.72 -29.89
CA LYS A 885 28.74 18.87 -29.46
C LYS A 885 28.66 17.48 -30.09
N ILE A 886 27.46 16.88 -30.12
CA ILE A 886 27.26 15.55 -30.74
C ILE A 886 27.54 15.62 -32.24
N ARG A 887 27.00 16.64 -32.92
CA ARG A 887 27.24 16.89 -34.35
C ARG A 887 28.73 17.01 -34.67
N ALA A 888 29.45 17.86 -33.95
CA ALA A 888 30.88 18.06 -34.13
C ALA A 888 31.68 16.78 -33.87
N SER A 889 31.38 16.08 -32.79
CA SER A 889 32.04 14.83 -32.44
C SER A 889 31.85 13.72 -33.49
N VAL A 890 30.68 13.65 -34.13
CA VAL A 890 30.44 12.66 -35.19
C VAL A 890 31.17 13.07 -36.47
N ALA A 891 31.14 14.36 -36.84
CA ALA A 891 31.85 14.86 -38.03
C ALA A 891 33.38 14.66 -37.95
N GLU A 892 33.95 14.72 -36.74
CA GLU A 892 35.39 14.47 -36.50
C GLU A 892 35.75 12.98 -36.44
N THR A 893 34.76 12.07 -36.39
CA THR A 893 35.03 10.63 -36.34
C THR A 893 35.57 10.14 -37.69
N GLU A 894 36.80 9.63 -37.67
CA GLU A 894 37.43 8.99 -38.83
C GLU A 894 37.08 7.50 -38.88
N ILE A 895 36.49 7.05 -39.98
CA ILE A 895 36.18 5.64 -40.21
C ILE A 895 37.23 5.07 -41.18
N PRO A 896 38.19 4.26 -40.70
CA PRO A 896 39.21 3.68 -41.56
C PRO A 896 38.60 2.61 -42.47
N HIS A 897 38.84 2.75 -43.78
CA HIS A 897 38.46 1.76 -44.79
C HIS A 897 39.56 1.67 -45.85
N GLU A 898 40.21 0.51 -45.94
CA GLU A 898 41.38 0.28 -46.79
C GLU A 898 42.48 1.36 -46.60
N SER A 899 42.75 2.15 -47.64
CA SER A 899 43.76 3.24 -47.64
C SER A 899 43.15 4.63 -47.44
N GLN A 900 41.85 4.72 -47.18
CA GLN A 900 41.10 5.97 -47.10
C GLN A 900 40.49 6.19 -45.71
N LYS A 901 40.35 7.46 -45.33
CA LYS A 901 39.63 7.89 -44.13
C LYS A 901 38.27 8.43 -44.56
N LEU A 902 37.20 7.74 -44.17
CA LEU A 902 35.83 8.15 -44.47
C LEU A 902 35.27 8.97 -43.31
N HIS A 903 34.34 9.86 -43.64
CA HIS A 903 33.62 10.68 -42.67
C HIS A 903 32.11 10.59 -42.93
N VAL A 904 31.35 10.68 -41.84
CA VAL A 904 29.90 10.75 -41.85
C VAL A 904 29.46 11.97 -41.07
N THR A 905 28.30 12.52 -41.42
CA THR A 905 27.70 13.64 -40.71
C THR A 905 26.32 13.26 -40.21
N ILE A 906 25.83 14.00 -39.21
CA ILE A 906 24.48 13.85 -38.69
C ILE A 906 23.76 15.19 -38.72
N SER A 907 22.46 15.14 -38.97
CA SER A 907 21.55 16.27 -38.80
C SER A 907 20.76 16.08 -37.51
N LEU A 908 20.49 17.17 -36.78
CA LEU A 908 19.78 17.12 -35.50
C LEU A 908 18.64 18.15 -35.44
N GLY A 909 17.54 17.77 -34.80
CA GLY A 909 16.39 18.61 -34.50
C GLY A 909 16.11 18.66 -33.00
N VAL A 910 15.89 19.85 -32.45
CA VAL A 910 15.67 20.06 -31.02
C VAL A 910 14.26 20.59 -30.75
N SER A 911 13.58 20.01 -29.76
CA SER A 911 12.34 20.54 -29.19
C SER A 911 12.41 20.54 -27.66
N THR A 912 11.50 21.27 -26.99
CA THR A 912 11.57 21.51 -25.53
C THR A 912 10.18 21.56 -24.96
N PHE A 913 9.95 20.82 -23.88
CA PHE A 913 8.70 20.78 -23.15
C PHE A 913 8.71 21.76 -21.98
N PRO A 914 7.61 22.49 -21.69
CA PRO A 914 6.36 22.56 -22.46
C PRO A 914 6.35 23.65 -23.56
N GLU A 915 7.51 24.25 -23.85
CA GLU A 915 7.64 25.44 -24.70
C GLU A 915 7.16 25.22 -26.15
N HIS A 916 7.67 24.17 -26.77
CA HIS A 916 7.37 23.78 -28.14
C HIS A 916 6.09 22.95 -28.24
N ALA A 917 5.83 22.08 -27.25
CA ALA A 917 4.63 21.27 -27.18
C ALA A 917 4.32 20.85 -25.73
N ASP A 918 3.03 20.69 -25.44
CA ASP A 918 2.51 20.22 -24.15
C ASP A 918 2.02 18.76 -24.18
N GLU A 919 2.02 18.11 -25.35
CA GLU A 919 1.71 16.70 -25.53
C GLU A 919 2.88 15.93 -26.17
N LYS A 920 2.95 14.62 -25.88
CA LYS A 920 4.05 13.74 -26.28
C LYS A 920 4.25 13.68 -27.80
N GLU A 921 3.19 13.36 -28.54
CA GLU A 921 3.26 13.22 -30.00
C GLU A 921 3.63 14.55 -30.67
N ALA A 922 3.10 15.66 -30.15
CA ALA A 922 3.43 17.00 -30.63
C ALA A 922 4.91 17.38 -30.35
N LEU A 923 5.48 16.93 -29.23
CA LEU A 923 6.89 17.20 -28.89
C LEU A 923 7.85 16.42 -29.78
N ILE A 924 7.53 15.14 -30.07
CA ILE A 924 8.29 14.32 -31.02
C ILE A 924 8.18 14.92 -32.42
N HIS A 925 6.97 15.27 -32.86
CA HIS A 925 6.74 15.91 -34.15
C HIS A 925 7.51 17.23 -34.29
N ALA A 926 7.56 18.05 -33.23
CA ALA A 926 8.35 19.28 -33.23
C ALA A 926 9.86 19.01 -33.40
N ALA A 927 10.40 17.99 -32.74
CA ALA A 927 11.81 17.61 -32.91
C ALA A 927 12.09 17.06 -34.31
N ASP A 928 11.15 16.28 -34.87
CA ASP A 928 11.23 15.73 -36.21
C ASP A 928 11.13 16.81 -37.31
N GLU A 929 10.23 17.79 -37.17
CA GLU A 929 10.18 18.95 -38.08
C GLU A 929 11.45 19.79 -38.03
N ALA A 930 12.04 19.96 -36.84
CA ALA A 930 13.34 20.62 -36.70
C ALA A 930 14.46 19.82 -37.37
N LEU A 931 14.46 18.49 -37.25
CA LEU A 931 15.42 17.61 -37.91
C LEU A 931 15.28 17.69 -39.44
N TYR A 932 14.04 17.69 -39.94
CA TYR A 932 13.73 17.89 -41.34
C TYR A 932 14.29 19.23 -41.85
N ALA A 933 14.12 20.31 -41.08
CA ALA A 933 14.70 21.61 -41.41
C ALA A 933 16.24 21.56 -41.50
N SER A 934 16.92 20.84 -40.60
CA SER A 934 18.37 20.63 -40.67
C SER A 934 18.78 19.88 -41.95
N LYS A 935 18.06 18.81 -42.32
CA LYS A 935 18.33 18.07 -43.57
C LYS A 935 18.17 18.94 -44.82
N HIS A 936 17.24 19.89 -44.82
CA HIS A 936 17.02 20.83 -45.94
C HIS A 936 17.97 22.03 -45.98
N ARG A 937 18.51 22.45 -44.83
CA ARG A 937 19.47 23.57 -44.72
C ARG A 937 20.89 23.22 -45.16
N GLY A 938 21.10 22.02 -45.70
CA GLY A 938 22.40 21.56 -46.19
C GLY A 938 23.02 20.41 -45.39
N LYS A 939 22.26 19.79 -44.47
CA LYS A 939 22.70 18.68 -43.61
C LYS A 939 23.82 19.11 -42.65
N ASN A 940 24.34 18.19 -41.83
CA ASN A 940 25.40 18.46 -40.86
C ASN A 940 25.17 19.75 -40.03
N CYS A 941 23.95 19.92 -39.51
CA CYS A 941 23.59 21.07 -38.70
C CYS A 941 22.50 20.72 -37.66
N VAL A 942 22.32 21.64 -36.71
CA VAL A 942 21.31 21.55 -35.65
C VAL A 942 20.27 22.65 -35.87
N SER A 943 18.99 22.31 -35.79
CA SER A 943 17.89 23.29 -35.81
C SER A 943 17.03 23.16 -34.55
N LEU A 944 16.59 24.29 -34.02
CA LEU A 944 15.57 24.36 -32.98
C LEU A 944 14.19 24.46 -33.64
N PHE A 945 13.18 23.83 -33.06
CA PHE A 945 11.81 23.98 -33.52
C PHE A 945 11.31 25.42 -33.33
N GLU A 946 10.76 26.01 -34.39
CA GLU A 946 10.11 27.33 -34.35
C GLU A 946 8.62 27.16 -34.62
N LYS A 947 7.76 27.55 -33.66
CA LYS A 947 6.30 27.64 -33.91
C LYS A 947 6.08 28.69 -34.99
N LYS A 948 5.50 28.31 -36.14
CA LYS A 948 4.99 29.27 -37.12
C LYS A 948 4.02 30.21 -36.40
N SER A 949 4.43 31.46 -36.18
CA SER A 949 3.51 32.50 -35.76
C SER A 949 2.47 32.64 -36.85
N ALA A 950 1.19 32.47 -36.49
CA ALA A 950 0.11 32.87 -37.36
C ALA A 950 0.26 34.38 -37.59
N THR A 951 0.85 34.76 -38.72
CA THR A 951 0.79 36.12 -39.22
C THR A 951 -0.66 36.48 -39.37
N VAL A 952 -1.08 37.45 -38.56
CA VAL A 952 -2.26 38.27 -38.76
C VAL A 952 -2.08 38.94 -40.12
N GLU A 953 -2.65 38.34 -41.17
CA GLU A 953 -3.01 39.10 -42.36
C GLU A 953 -4.34 39.78 -42.07
N ASN A 954 -4.28 41.12 -42.08
CA ASN A 954 -5.36 42.07 -41.83
C ASN A 954 -6.58 41.87 -42.72
#